data_AF-A0A9P5UXK1-F1
#
_entry.id   AF-A0A9P5UXK1-F1
#
_cell.length_a   1.000
_cell.length_b   1.000
_cell.length_c   1.000
_cell.angle_alpha   90.00
_cell.angle_beta   90.00
_cell.angle_gamma   90.00
#
_symmetry.space_group_name_H-M   'P 1'
#
loop_
_entity.id
_entity.type
_entity.pdbx_description
1 polymer ?
#
loop_
_entity_poly.entity_id
_entity_poly.type
_entity_poly.pdbx_seq_one_letter_code
_entity_poly.pdbx_strand_id
1 'polypeptide(L)'
;MSLDPNDNIPFVPQNRRPKESLLTALRGRELGKNRGKSSVLASRRMYRSIYPNATLHGVNCQYSFLKKFTPCGQYLIGMSKNQRAVHIYRFKGSGGPPDERPTESLQFWDYFELKHETLVLRGTELLSKDFCLVTANGRFIIVAAVSPPTAGTSETRTYPCALNCISNLDTVVFYVIELATGKITDKREFSREYIMIAHHYGVSLYDSLFAVMLIKSQAIQIIHVKNNGKLVDMHRIGWFNHEDDEWVLAQYRDFNGQYIAQSGMSAAASTYLRGFSPKDEDMSDPRTADRHESFALAPNNASSMEPLSETTYHQVPSGSSNANGQSPRANQLSSHLSAQTVSRQPHCDDPHSQTLSGIKQRLMAYLFRKAFYTDDGGAALRHFHLTFQQFASLVMWRMQFLDESTLLIKFGKLDCVVGKPMDSSHQTAFFVFYDIHTTEILQVYDNASTEFLRLYESWADQFCATAYTTAGKDKRHFSSTCSNNVYAKDHLKKTQYGMRNARNGGSAQAVKRSLCVLPYSPQSFSDSPYLDQALFSYDEKLISALDRQKLYQDVPIKFYLRGSGGLRFKIHLFKPSPSGNGSNSSNSSSTSSTSSTNGSTATTVNANAANNTNNTNTNGTPTNSSAGGTVVGTPGSITRNRRFAQFIPHPFEPFIISVIHQQQQPTIVNFHIRVPEQDTTSL
;
A
#
# COMPACT_ATOMS: atom_id res chain seq x y z
N MET A 1 18.54 42.93 -35.21
CA MET A 1 19.90 42.81 -34.64
C MET A 1 20.43 41.44 -35.03
N SER A 2 21.42 41.40 -35.92
CA SER A 2 22.08 40.16 -36.33
C SER A 2 22.91 39.60 -35.19
N LEU A 3 22.87 38.28 -35.01
CA LEU A 3 23.78 37.56 -34.12
C LEU A 3 24.99 37.13 -34.96
N ASP A 4 26.17 37.61 -34.59
CA ASP A 4 27.44 37.21 -35.18
C ASP A 4 27.78 35.75 -34.78
N PRO A 5 28.36 34.91 -35.67
CA PRO A 5 28.61 33.50 -35.38
C PRO A 5 29.91 33.20 -34.60
N ASN A 6 30.61 34.23 -34.10
CA ASN A 6 31.99 34.10 -33.62
C ASN A 6 32.22 34.41 -32.13
N ASP A 7 31.18 34.45 -31.30
CA ASP A 7 31.36 34.50 -29.85
C ASP A 7 31.76 33.11 -29.30
N ASN A 8 33.07 32.83 -29.41
CA ASN A 8 33.76 31.80 -28.65
C ASN A 8 33.66 32.12 -27.15
N ILE A 9 32.57 31.68 -26.52
CA ILE A 9 32.47 31.64 -25.05
C ILE A 9 33.54 30.65 -24.57
N PRO A 10 34.55 31.07 -23.80
CA PRO A 10 35.57 30.15 -23.33
C PRO A 10 34.92 29.11 -22.43
N PHE A 11 35.15 27.85 -22.77
CA PHE A 11 34.74 26.67 -22.00
C PHE A 11 35.24 26.84 -20.56
N VAL A 12 34.32 27.17 -19.64
CA VAL A 12 34.63 27.27 -18.21
C VAL A 12 35.23 25.93 -17.80
N PRO A 13 36.50 25.88 -17.36
CA PRO A 13 37.09 24.61 -16.93
C PRO A 13 36.23 24.10 -15.79
N GLN A 14 35.78 22.84 -15.89
CA GLN A 14 35.22 22.14 -14.75
C GLN A 14 36.20 22.33 -13.61
N ASN A 15 35.87 23.20 -12.65
CA ASN A 15 36.61 23.35 -11.42
C ASN A 15 36.74 21.95 -10.85
N ARG A 16 37.93 21.36 -10.96
CA ARG A 16 38.28 20.09 -10.33
C ARG A 16 38.13 20.37 -8.84
N ARG A 17 36.92 20.14 -8.32
CA ARG A 17 36.68 20.17 -6.88
C ARG A 17 37.76 19.29 -6.28
N PRO A 18 38.57 19.80 -5.33
CA PRO A 18 39.64 19.01 -4.75
C PRO A 18 39.06 17.67 -4.29
N LYS A 19 39.78 16.57 -4.54
CA LYS A 19 39.37 15.24 -4.07
C LYS A 19 39.12 15.37 -2.55
N GLU A 20 37.86 15.43 -2.15
CA GLU A 20 37.47 15.54 -0.74
C GLU A 20 37.93 14.23 -0.04
N SER A 21 39.11 14.26 0.58
CA SER A 21 39.59 13.15 1.40
C SER A 21 38.92 13.18 2.77
N LEU A 22 38.76 12.02 3.39
CA LEU A 22 38.22 11.92 4.76
C LEU A 22 39.03 12.82 5.72
N LEU A 23 40.35 12.80 5.60
CA LEU A 23 41.26 13.66 6.37
C LEU A 23 40.95 15.15 6.19
N THR A 24 40.70 15.59 4.95
CA THR A 24 40.36 16.99 4.65
C THR A 24 39.01 17.38 5.27
N ALA A 25 38.03 16.47 5.24
CA ALA A 25 36.72 16.67 5.84
C ALA A 25 36.80 16.73 7.39
N LEU A 26 37.61 15.88 8.01
CA LEU A 26 37.85 15.86 9.46
C LEU A 26 38.58 17.12 9.92
N ARG A 27 39.69 17.50 9.28
CA ARG A 27 40.38 18.77 9.56
C ARG A 27 39.46 19.97 9.39
N GLY A 28 38.62 19.97 8.35
CA GLY A 28 37.63 21.02 8.16
C GLY A 28 36.57 21.08 9.28
N ARG A 29 36.20 19.94 9.86
CA ARG A 29 35.29 19.86 11.02
C ARG A 29 35.96 20.39 12.28
N GLU A 30 37.20 19.98 12.56
CA GLU A 30 38.00 20.44 13.70
C GLU A 30 38.19 21.96 13.67
N LEU A 31 38.51 22.50 12.50
CA LEU A 31 38.66 23.95 12.28
C LEU A 31 37.33 24.71 12.24
N GLY A 32 36.20 24.06 12.53
CA GLY A 32 34.90 24.72 12.63
C GLY A 32 34.30 25.19 11.30
N LYS A 33 34.82 24.77 10.13
CA LYS A 33 34.30 25.17 8.79
C LYS A 33 32.82 24.82 8.56
N ASN A 34 32.22 24.03 9.45
CA ASN A 34 30.84 23.57 9.37
C ASN A 34 29.94 24.12 10.50
N ARG A 35 30.42 25.02 11.38
CA ARG A 35 29.64 25.53 12.54
C ARG A 35 28.34 26.24 12.17
N GLY A 36 28.20 26.75 10.94
CA GLY A 36 26.96 27.38 10.43
C GLY A 36 26.05 26.47 9.60
N LYS A 37 26.32 25.16 9.51
CA LYS A 37 25.50 24.20 8.72
C LYS A 37 24.71 23.29 9.63
N SER A 38 23.51 22.89 9.18
CA SER A 38 22.73 21.84 9.84
C SER A 38 23.57 20.58 10.02
N SER A 39 23.43 19.93 11.19
CA SER A 39 24.11 18.67 11.53
C SER A 39 23.93 17.61 10.45
N VAL A 40 22.74 17.54 9.84
CA VAL A 40 22.42 16.62 8.74
C VAL A 40 23.31 16.86 7.51
N LEU A 41 23.49 18.12 7.11
CA LEU A 41 24.34 18.48 5.98
C LEU A 41 25.82 18.22 6.26
N ALA A 42 26.24 18.38 7.51
CA ALA A 42 27.59 18.02 7.94
C ALA A 42 27.80 16.50 7.92
N SER A 43 26.86 15.71 8.44
CA SER A 43 26.91 14.24 8.41
C SER A 43 26.90 13.69 6.99
N ARG A 44 26.06 14.23 6.10
CA ARG A 44 26.01 13.89 4.66
C ARG A 44 27.39 13.96 3.99
N ARG A 45 28.24 14.91 4.38
CA ARG A 45 29.60 15.04 3.82
C ARG A 45 30.51 13.87 4.20
N MET A 46 30.37 13.35 5.42
CA MET A 46 31.17 12.23 5.91
C MET A 46 30.87 10.94 5.14
N TYR A 47 29.60 10.70 4.82
CA TYR A 47 29.16 9.55 4.02
C TYR A 47 29.64 9.56 2.57
N ARG A 48 30.22 10.67 2.08
CA ARG A 48 30.88 10.70 0.75
C ARG A 48 32.19 9.91 0.73
N SER A 49 32.83 9.80 1.89
CA SER A 49 34.15 9.16 2.06
C SER A 49 34.07 7.85 2.84
N ILE A 50 33.00 7.66 3.61
CA ILE A 50 32.71 6.43 4.36
C ILE A 50 31.62 5.68 3.62
N TYR A 51 31.96 4.55 3.02
CA TYR A 51 31.06 3.70 2.23
C TYR A 51 31.50 2.23 2.28
N PRO A 52 30.58 1.27 2.00
CA PRO A 52 30.93 -0.13 1.81
C PRO A 52 31.83 -0.31 0.57
N ASN A 53 32.93 -1.06 0.71
CA ASN A 53 33.89 -1.30 -0.36
C ASN A 53 34.27 -2.79 -0.54
N ALA A 54 33.76 -3.69 0.32
CA ALA A 54 33.94 -5.14 0.20
C ALA A 54 32.60 -5.87 0.34
N THR A 55 32.50 -7.06 -0.25
CA THR A 55 31.34 -7.96 -0.08
C THR A 55 31.80 -9.30 0.48
N LEU A 56 31.18 -9.70 1.58
CA LEU A 56 31.21 -11.06 2.09
C LEU A 56 30.01 -11.84 1.49
N HIS A 57 30.31 -12.83 0.66
CA HIS A 57 29.29 -13.61 -0.05
C HIS A 57 28.88 -14.86 0.72
N GLY A 58 27.59 -15.21 0.69
CA GLY A 58 27.10 -16.48 1.21
C GLY A 58 27.17 -16.63 2.73
N VAL A 59 26.93 -15.54 3.46
CA VAL A 59 26.92 -15.52 4.93
C VAL A 59 25.85 -16.45 5.47
N ASN A 60 26.29 -17.40 6.30
CA ASN A 60 25.38 -18.41 6.82
C ASN A 60 24.54 -17.89 8.00
N CYS A 61 23.29 -17.54 7.73
CA CYS A 61 22.34 -17.04 8.73
C CYS A 61 21.47 -18.18 9.32
N GLN A 62 22.08 -19.35 9.62
CA GLN A 62 21.47 -20.69 9.77
C GLN A 62 20.03 -20.79 10.31
N TYR A 63 19.56 -19.88 11.18
CA TYR A 63 18.29 -19.99 11.88
C TYR A 63 17.27 -18.86 11.63
N SER A 64 17.60 -17.86 10.79
CA SER A 64 16.81 -16.61 10.74
C SER A 64 16.51 -16.07 9.35
N PHE A 65 15.27 -15.63 9.17
CA PHE A 65 14.88 -14.68 8.15
C PHE A 65 15.14 -13.26 8.67
N LEU A 66 16.12 -12.56 8.08
CA LEU A 66 16.45 -11.18 8.46
C LEU A 66 15.42 -10.21 7.88
N LYS A 67 14.96 -9.25 8.68
CA LYS A 67 13.89 -8.33 8.29
C LYS A 67 14.38 -6.89 8.15
N LYS A 68 14.80 -6.26 9.25
CA LYS A 68 15.24 -4.85 9.25
C LYS A 68 16.07 -4.50 10.48
N PHE A 69 16.88 -3.44 10.36
CA PHE A 69 17.47 -2.78 11.52
C PHE A 69 16.42 -1.93 12.26
N THR A 70 16.59 -1.80 13.57
CA THR A 70 15.89 -0.77 14.34
C THR A 70 16.37 0.63 13.91
N PRO A 71 15.55 1.68 14.04
CA PRO A 71 15.95 3.04 13.67
C PRO A 71 17.21 3.53 14.37
N CYS A 72 17.50 3.03 15.59
CA CYS A 72 18.73 3.32 16.32
C CYS A 72 19.96 2.56 15.81
N GLY A 73 19.82 1.64 14.86
CA GLY A 73 20.93 0.84 14.29
C GLY A 73 21.52 -0.23 15.21
N GLN A 74 21.18 -0.21 16.51
CA GLN A 74 21.77 -1.11 17.49
C GLN A 74 21.30 -2.57 17.36
N TYR A 75 20.11 -2.79 16.80
CA TYR A 75 19.51 -4.11 16.73
C TYR A 75 19.09 -4.46 15.30
N LEU A 76 19.34 -5.71 14.91
CA LEU A 76 18.80 -6.33 13.71
C LEU A 76 17.68 -7.28 14.11
N ILE A 77 16.50 -7.08 13.53
CA ILE A 77 15.33 -7.92 13.79
C ILE A 77 15.28 -9.01 12.72
N GLY A 78 15.12 -10.25 13.16
CA GLY A 78 14.84 -11.40 12.33
C GLY A 78 13.71 -12.25 12.91
N MET A 79 13.30 -13.26 12.16
CA MET A 79 12.33 -14.25 12.58
C MET A 79 12.92 -15.63 12.38
N SER A 80 12.58 -16.56 13.27
CA SER A 80 13.03 -17.93 13.14
C SER A 80 12.52 -18.56 11.84
N LYS A 81 13.28 -19.51 11.27
CA LYS A 81 12.89 -20.20 10.03
C LYS A 81 11.55 -20.95 10.16
N ASN A 82 11.21 -21.43 11.36
CA ASN A 82 9.93 -22.07 11.65
C ASN A 82 8.79 -21.06 11.91
N GLN A 83 9.04 -19.75 11.81
CA GLN A 83 8.06 -18.67 12.02
C GLN A 83 7.37 -18.71 13.39
N ARG A 84 8.11 -19.07 14.44
CA ARG A 84 7.58 -19.14 15.82
C ARG A 84 8.26 -18.21 16.81
N ALA A 85 9.46 -17.74 16.51
CA ALA A 85 10.19 -16.83 17.36
C ALA A 85 10.65 -15.58 16.61
N VAL A 86 10.69 -14.47 17.34
CA VAL A 86 11.35 -13.24 16.91
C VAL A 86 12.77 -13.26 17.46
N HIS A 87 13.75 -13.04 16.59
CA HIS A 87 15.15 -12.94 16.96
C HIS A 87 15.58 -11.48 16.97
N ILE A 88 16.14 -11.04 18.09
CA ILE A 88 16.69 -9.69 18.26
C ILE A 88 18.21 -9.83 18.38
N TYR A 89 18.92 -9.43 17.33
CA TYR A 89 20.37 -9.45 17.28
C TYR A 89 20.94 -8.10 17.64
N ARG A 90 21.90 -8.04 18.55
CA ARG A 90 22.72 -6.85 18.79
C ARG A 90 23.78 -6.74 17.70
N PHE A 91 23.86 -5.59 17.06
CA PHE A 91 24.90 -5.29 16.07
C PHE A 91 26.19 -4.83 16.78
N LYS A 92 27.31 -5.50 16.49
CA LYS A 92 28.62 -5.22 17.09
C LYS A 92 29.37 -4.07 16.39
N GLY A 93 28.92 -3.66 15.21
CA GLY A 93 29.52 -2.60 14.39
C GLY A 93 30.04 -3.13 13.05
N SER A 94 30.35 -2.21 12.12
CA SER A 94 30.80 -2.57 10.76
C SER A 94 32.31 -2.82 10.66
N GLY A 95 33.08 -2.58 11.72
CA GLY A 95 34.55 -2.64 11.73
C GLY A 95 35.16 -4.04 11.61
N GLY A 96 34.34 -5.09 11.61
CA GLY A 96 34.82 -6.48 11.68
C GLY A 96 35.40 -6.85 13.05
N PRO A 97 35.69 -8.13 13.29
CA PRO A 97 36.42 -8.55 14.48
C PRO A 97 37.84 -7.96 14.47
N PRO A 98 38.45 -7.72 15.65
CA PRO A 98 39.78 -7.11 15.77
C PRO A 98 40.93 -7.97 15.21
N ASP A 99 40.68 -9.25 14.93
CA ASP A 99 41.68 -10.16 14.36
C ASP A 99 41.79 -9.98 12.85
N GLU A 100 43.01 -9.97 12.31
CA GLU A 100 43.39 -9.86 10.88
C GLU A 100 42.92 -11.03 10.00
N ARG A 101 41.73 -11.57 10.23
CA ARG A 101 41.24 -12.70 9.44
C ARG A 101 40.85 -12.21 8.04
N PRO A 102 41.17 -12.97 6.98
CA PRO A 102 40.73 -12.64 5.64
C PRO A 102 39.21 -12.54 5.59
N THR A 103 38.68 -11.58 4.82
CA THR A 103 37.24 -11.28 4.75
C THR A 103 36.39 -12.52 4.52
N GLU A 104 36.88 -13.50 3.74
CA GLU A 104 36.17 -14.74 3.43
C GLU A 104 35.91 -15.68 4.63
N SER A 105 36.63 -15.50 5.73
CA SER A 105 36.46 -16.30 6.95
C SER A 105 35.36 -15.77 7.88
N LEU A 106 34.93 -14.52 7.67
CA LEU A 106 33.97 -13.84 8.52
C LEU A 106 32.60 -14.50 8.46
N GLN A 107 31.95 -14.61 9.61
CA GLN A 107 30.67 -15.26 9.81
C GLN A 107 29.62 -14.26 10.30
N PHE A 108 28.36 -14.69 10.30
CA PHE A 108 27.24 -13.93 10.84
C PHE A 108 27.51 -13.43 12.28
N TRP A 109 28.06 -14.31 13.13
CA TRP A 109 28.27 -14.06 14.57
C TRP A 109 29.39 -13.06 14.89
N ASP A 110 30.26 -12.75 13.91
CA ASP A 110 31.29 -11.73 14.07
C ASP A 110 30.67 -10.32 14.10
N TYR A 111 29.53 -10.14 13.42
CA TYR A 111 28.81 -8.86 13.36
C TYR A 111 27.60 -8.80 14.30
N PHE A 112 27.04 -9.95 14.66
CA PHE A 112 25.79 -10.05 15.39
C PHE A 112 25.89 -10.97 16.59
N GLU A 113 25.25 -10.57 17.69
CA GLU A 113 25.06 -11.38 18.89
C GLU A 113 23.56 -11.57 19.10
N LEU A 114 23.10 -12.81 19.29
CA LEU A 114 21.70 -13.04 19.64
C LEU A 114 21.45 -12.54 21.06
N LYS A 115 20.68 -11.47 21.19
CA LYS A 115 20.35 -10.88 22.50
C LYS A 115 19.09 -11.51 23.09
N HIS A 116 18.05 -11.66 22.26
CA HIS A 116 16.78 -12.24 22.67
C HIS A 116 16.19 -13.14 21.58
N GLU A 117 15.63 -14.27 22.00
CA GLU A 117 14.73 -15.11 21.23
C GLU A 117 13.37 -15.08 21.92
N THR A 118 12.40 -14.42 21.30
CA THR A 118 11.05 -14.26 21.84
C THR A 118 10.12 -15.25 21.15
N LEU A 119 9.77 -16.33 21.84
CA LEU A 119 8.86 -17.34 21.30
C LEU A 119 7.40 -16.88 21.43
N VAL A 120 6.68 -16.89 20.32
CA VAL A 120 5.24 -16.60 20.28
C VAL A 120 4.49 -17.92 20.44
N LEU A 121 4.29 -18.31 21.69
CA LEU A 121 3.76 -19.61 22.11
C LEU A 121 2.23 -19.62 22.16
N ARG A 122 1.55 -19.79 21.01
CA ARG A 122 0.16 -20.32 20.99
C ARG A 122 -0.16 -21.11 19.72
N GLY A 123 -0.55 -22.38 19.91
CA GLY A 123 -1.31 -23.17 18.94
C GLY A 123 -0.66 -23.36 17.55
N THR A 124 -1.47 -23.12 16.52
CA THR A 124 -1.13 -23.23 15.09
C THR A 124 -0.72 -21.89 14.47
N GLU A 125 -0.56 -20.83 15.26
CA GLU A 125 -0.19 -19.50 14.79
C GLU A 125 1.24 -19.49 14.22
N LEU A 126 1.43 -18.83 13.07
CA LEU A 126 2.74 -18.59 12.47
C LEU A 126 2.99 -17.09 12.33
N LEU A 127 4.18 -16.64 12.69
CA LEU A 127 4.63 -15.27 12.51
C LEU A 127 4.73 -14.93 11.02
N SER A 128 4.17 -13.79 10.64
CA SER A 128 4.30 -13.27 9.29
C SER A 128 5.70 -12.69 9.06
N LYS A 129 6.50 -13.37 8.24
CA LYS A 129 7.84 -12.91 7.81
C LYS A 129 7.86 -11.49 7.20
N ASP A 130 6.72 -11.05 6.66
CA ASP A 130 6.60 -9.79 5.95
C ASP A 130 6.21 -8.61 6.87
N PHE A 131 5.87 -8.86 8.13
CA PHE A 131 5.37 -7.85 9.07
C PHE A 131 6.27 -7.64 10.28
N CYS A 132 6.81 -6.43 10.40
CA CYS A 132 7.50 -5.95 11.59
C CYS A 132 7.49 -4.42 11.58
N LEU A 133 7.05 -3.82 12.68
CA LEU A 133 7.08 -2.37 12.90
C LEU A 133 7.81 -2.07 14.20
N VAL A 134 8.58 -0.99 14.24
CA VAL A 134 9.25 -0.49 15.45
C VAL A 134 8.56 0.78 15.93
N THR A 135 8.13 0.86 17.17
CA THR A 135 7.48 2.09 17.70
C THR A 135 8.42 3.29 17.60
N ALA A 136 7.88 4.51 17.47
CA ALA A 136 8.70 5.70 17.24
C ALA A 136 9.69 5.98 18.37
N ASN A 137 9.31 5.69 19.62
CA ASN A 137 10.20 5.74 20.78
C ASN A 137 11.35 4.70 20.76
N GLY A 138 11.38 3.79 19.78
CA GLY A 138 12.42 2.76 19.64
C GLY A 138 12.43 1.70 20.74
N ARG A 139 11.39 1.62 21.57
CA ARG A 139 11.32 0.71 22.72
C ARG A 139 10.62 -0.61 22.44
N PHE A 140 9.63 -0.60 21.55
CA PHE A 140 8.80 -1.78 21.28
C PHE A 140 8.83 -2.12 19.79
N ILE A 141 8.56 -3.40 19.50
CA ILE A 141 8.28 -3.89 18.16
C ILE A 141 6.90 -4.50 18.12
N ILE A 142 6.21 -4.32 17.00
CA ILE A 142 4.92 -4.92 16.71
C ILE A 142 5.14 -5.97 15.62
N VAL A 143 4.78 -7.22 15.92
CA VAL A 143 4.84 -8.35 14.98
C VAL A 143 3.46 -8.94 14.80
N ALA A 144 3.17 -9.49 13.62
CA ALA A 144 1.89 -10.12 13.33
C ALA A 144 2.06 -11.64 13.28
N ALA A 145 1.15 -12.37 13.90
CA ALA A 145 0.96 -13.79 13.70
C ALA A 145 -0.40 -14.04 13.04
N VAL A 146 -0.46 -15.10 12.23
CA VAL A 146 -1.66 -15.50 11.51
C VAL A 146 -1.96 -16.94 11.89
N SER A 147 -3.21 -17.21 12.31
CA SER A 147 -3.73 -18.56 12.53
C SER A 147 -4.74 -18.91 11.46
N PRO A 148 -4.70 -20.12 10.87
CA PRO A 148 -5.72 -20.56 9.95
C PRO A 148 -7.11 -20.61 10.62
N PRO A 149 -8.19 -20.51 9.83
CA PRO A 149 -9.55 -20.51 10.36
C PRO A 149 -9.86 -21.80 11.11
N THR A 150 -10.32 -21.68 12.35
CA THR A 150 -10.89 -22.82 13.10
C THR A 150 -12.30 -23.11 12.57
N ALA A 151 -12.59 -24.36 12.23
CA ALA A 151 -13.90 -24.77 11.74
C ALA A 151 -15.00 -24.41 12.77
N GLY A 152 -15.93 -23.51 12.39
CA GLY A 152 -16.94 -22.95 13.28
C GLY A 152 -18.07 -22.26 12.52
N THR A 153 -19.24 -22.21 13.17
CA THR A 153 -20.61 -21.92 12.71
C THR A 153 -20.86 -20.64 11.88
N SER A 154 -21.98 -20.69 11.14
CA SER A 154 -22.61 -19.66 10.28
C SER A 154 -22.20 -18.20 10.54
N GLU A 155 -21.79 -17.51 9.47
CA GLU A 155 -21.38 -16.10 9.48
C GLU A 155 -22.56 -15.18 9.83
N THR A 156 -22.57 -14.60 11.02
CA THR A 156 -23.49 -13.49 11.35
C THR A 156 -22.83 -12.17 10.94
N ARG A 157 -23.49 -11.39 10.07
CA ARG A 157 -23.00 -10.05 9.71
C ARG A 157 -22.94 -9.17 10.97
N THR A 158 -21.77 -8.63 11.29
CA THR A 158 -21.65 -7.65 12.38
C THR A 158 -22.30 -6.32 12.02
N TYR A 159 -22.13 -5.87 10.77
CA TYR A 159 -22.68 -4.62 10.26
C TYR A 159 -23.28 -4.81 8.86
N PRO A 160 -24.31 -4.05 8.47
CA PRO A 160 -24.88 -4.11 7.12
C PRO A 160 -23.87 -3.80 6.02
N CYS A 161 -22.85 -2.98 6.30
CA CYS A 161 -21.78 -2.65 5.36
C CYS A 161 -20.70 -3.74 5.20
N ALA A 162 -20.79 -4.84 5.95
CA ALA A 162 -19.77 -5.89 5.93
C ALA A 162 -19.76 -6.66 4.60
N LEU A 163 -18.56 -7.03 4.14
CA LEU A 163 -18.34 -7.70 2.86
C LEU A 163 -18.54 -9.21 2.97
N ASN A 164 -19.55 -9.74 2.26
CA ASN A 164 -19.90 -11.17 2.28
C ASN A 164 -19.09 -12.02 1.30
N CYS A 165 -18.42 -11.38 0.33
CA CYS A 165 -17.62 -12.08 -0.68
C CYS A 165 -16.26 -12.54 -0.14
N ILE A 166 -15.94 -12.26 1.13
CA ILE A 166 -14.68 -12.65 1.77
C ILE A 166 -14.97 -13.72 2.83
N SER A 167 -14.59 -14.95 2.52
CA SER A 167 -14.73 -16.14 3.36
C SER A 167 -13.36 -16.70 3.77
N ASN A 168 -13.34 -17.70 4.66
CA ASN A 168 -12.12 -18.37 5.15
C ASN A 168 -11.10 -17.40 5.75
N LEU A 169 -11.53 -16.65 6.76
CA LEU A 169 -10.72 -15.61 7.38
C LEU A 169 -9.80 -16.18 8.43
N ASP A 170 -8.52 -15.91 8.25
CA ASP A 170 -7.53 -16.15 9.28
C ASP A 170 -7.78 -15.26 10.51
N THR A 171 -7.37 -15.75 11.68
CA THR A 171 -7.26 -14.91 12.88
C THR A 171 -5.90 -14.25 12.86
N VAL A 172 -5.87 -12.92 12.93
CA VAL A 172 -4.63 -12.13 12.99
C VAL A 172 -4.41 -11.66 14.42
N VAL A 173 -3.20 -11.89 14.94
CA VAL A 173 -2.80 -11.40 16.26
C VAL A 173 -1.58 -10.49 16.12
N PHE A 174 -1.66 -9.27 16.64
CA PHE A 174 -0.52 -8.39 16.79
C PHE A 174 0.07 -8.52 18.18
N TYR A 175 1.36 -8.84 18.26
CA TYR A 175 2.12 -8.92 19.51
C TYR A 175 3.03 -7.71 19.65
N VAL A 176 3.06 -7.12 20.85
CA VAL A 176 4.01 -6.07 21.23
C VAL A 176 5.12 -6.69 22.04
N ILE A 177 6.37 -6.49 21.62
CA ILE A 177 7.57 -7.01 22.29
C ILE A 177 8.47 -5.84 22.68
N GLU A 178 8.93 -5.82 23.93
CA GLU A 178 9.91 -4.82 24.39
C GLU A 178 11.33 -5.20 23.92
N LEU A 179 12.01 -4.29 23.22
CA LEU A 179 13.36 -4.52 22.67
C LEU A 179 14.44 -4.69 23.75
N ALA A 180 14.25 -4.07 24.91
CA ALA A 180 15.22 -4.11 26.00
C ALA A 180 15.28 -5.48 26.69
N THR A 181 14.11 -6.10 26.88
CA THR A 181 13.94 -7.34 27.64
C THR A 181 13.62 -8.56 26.77
N GLY A 182 13.17 -8.35 25.52
CA GLY A 182 12.71 -9.40 24.63
C GLY A 182 11.38 -10.05 25.06
N LYS A 183 10.63 -9.45 25.99
CA LYS A 183 9.37 -10.01 26.49
C LYS A 183 8.18 -9.45 25.72
N ILE A 184 7.17 -10.29 25.51
CA ILE A 184 5.85 -9.87 25.01
C ILE A 184 5.17 -9.07 26.12
N THR A 185 4.82 -7.81 25.86
CA THR A 185 4.16 -6.93 26.83
C THR A 185 2.66 -6.99 26.72
N ASP A 186 2.13 -7.09 25.51
CA ASP A 186 0.70 -7.16 25.24
C ASP A 186 0.43 -7.75 23.85
N LYS A 187 -0.83 -8.07 23.58
CA LYS A 187 -1.28 -8.55 22.27
C LYS A 187 -2.71 -8.10 21.95
N ARG A 188 -3.01 -8.00 20.65
CA ARG A 188 -4.35 -7.73 20.15
C ARG A 188 -4.75 -8.73 19.09
N GLU A 189 -5.87 -9.40 19.30
CA GLU A 189 -6.44 -10.38 18.39
C GLU A 189 -7.59 -9.77 17.56
N PHE A 190 -7.59 -10.09 16.27
CA PHE A 190 -8.65 -9.78 15.32
C PHE A 190 -9.12 -11.08 14.67
N SER A 191 -10.15 -11.67 15.26
CA SER A 191 -10.76 -12.89 14.74
C SER A 191 -11.72 -12.54 13.61
N ARG A 192 -11.71 -13.33 12.53
CA ARG A 192 -12.69 -13.24 11.42
C ARG A 192 -12.70 -11.87 10.72
N GLU A 193 -11.53 -11.25 10.59
CA GLU A 193 -11.35 -10.00 9.84
C GLU A 193 -10.33 -10.20 8.72
N TYR A 194 -10.53 -9.51 7.60
CA TYR A 194 -9.53 -9.51 6.52
C TYR A 194 -8.58 -8.32 6.70
N ILE A 195 -7.34 -8.60 7.07
CA ILE A 195 -6.27 -7.61 7.24
C ILE A 195 -5.13 -7.95 6.28
N MET A 196 -4.74 -6.99 5.44
CA MET A 196 -3.62 -7.16 4.51
C MET A 196 -2.27 -7.03 5.23
N ILE A 197 -1.75 -8.13 5.77
CA ILE A 197 -0.48 -8.17 6.52
C ILE A 197 0.75 -8.00 5.62
N ALA A 198 0.69 -8.53 4.40
CA ALA A 198 1.79 -8.41 3.45
C ALA A 198 2.15 -6.94 3.19
N HIS A 199 3.44 -6.62 3.29
CA HIS A 199 3.98 -5.27 3.11
C HIS A 199 3.30 -4.20 3.98
N HIS A 200 2.74 -4.59 5.12
CA HIS A 200 2.06 -3.70 6.07
C HIS A 200 0.90 -2.91 5.45
N TYR A 201 0.24 -3.45 4.42
CA TYR A 201 -0.77 -2.72 3.63
C TYR A 201 -2.05 -2.39 4.39
N GLY A 202 -2.42 -3.22 5.36
CA GLY A 202 -3.61 -3.05 6.19
C GLY A 202 -3.38 -2.28 7.48
N VAL A 203 -2.21 -1.68 7.70
CA VAL A 203 -1.90 -0.99 8.97
C VAL A 203 -1.23 0.36 8.73
N SER A 204 -1.28 1.22 9.75
CA SER A 204 -0.53 2.47 9.80
C SER A 204 -0.04 2.70 11.22
N LEU A 205 1.10 3.38 11.34
CA LEU A 205 1.71 3.71 12.62
C LEU A 205 2.15 5.18 12.56
N TYR A 206 1.68 5.97 13.52
CA TYR A 206 2.07 7.35 13.73
C TYR A 206 2.44 7.52 15.21
N ASP A 207 3.72 7.71 15.49
CA ASP A 207 4.25 7.77 16.86
C ASP A 207 3.85 6.55 17.73
N SER A 208 2.87 6.74 18.61
CA SER A 208 2.26 5.73 19.48
C SER A 208 0.87 5.27 19.00
N LEU A 209 0.29 5.89 17.98
CA LEU A 209 -0.99 5.51 17.39
C LEU A 209 -0.78 4.43 16.33
N PHE A 210 -1.48 3.31 16.49
CA PHE A 210 -1.48 2.17 15.61
C PHE A 210 -2.89 1.95 15.07
N ALA A 211 -3.06 2.02 13.75
CA ALA A 211 -4.34 1.79 13.10
C ALA A 211 -4.32 0.50 12.28
N VAL A 212 -5.46 -0.18 12.26
CA VAL A 212 -5.67 -1.46 11.55
C VAL A 212 -6.92 -1.34 10.68
N MET A 213 -6.76 -1.55 9.37
CA MET A 213 -7.85 -1.61 8.40
C MET A 213 -8.50 -3.00 8.44
N LEU A 214 -9.77 -3.04 8.83
CA LEU A 214 -10.63 -4.21 8.89
C LEU A 214 -11.51 -4.25 7.64
N ILE A 215 -11.02 -4.89 6.58
CA ILE A 215 -11.65 -4.82 5.26
C ILE A 215 -13.01 -5.51 5.25
N LYS A 216 -13.18 -6.63 5.97
CA LYS A 216 -14.48 -7.33 5.99
C LYS A 216 -15.54 -6.50 6.67
N SER A 217 -15.30 -5.98 7.88
CA SER A 217 -16.28 -5.14 8.58
C SER A 217 -16.36 -3.70 8.05
N GLN A 218 -15.51 -3.32 7.09
CA GLN A 218 -15.41 -1.95 6.58
C GLN A 218 -15.21 -0.95 7.72
N ALA A 219 -14.19 -1.21 8.55
CA ALA A 219 -13.85 -0.41 9.71
C ALA A 219 -12.33 -0.17 9.82
N ILE A 220 -11.93 0.88 10.54
CA ILE A 220 -10.57 1.18 10.93
C ILE A 220 -10.52 1.19 12.45
N GLN A 221 -9.75 0.28 13.04
CA GLN A 221 -9.51 0.24 14.48
C GLN A 221 -8.28 1.11 14.80
N ILE A 222 -8.45 2.11 15.67
CA ILE A 222 -7.36 2.94 16.21
C ILE A 222 -7.00 2.45 17.61
N ILE A 223 -5.72 2.20 17.82
CA ILE A 223 -5.14 1.66 19.04
C ILE A 223 -3.97 2.53 19.47
N HIS A 224 -3.91 2.89 20.75
CA HIS A 224 -2.76 3.57 21.32
C HIS A 224 -1.82 2.60 22.02
N VAL A 225 -0.54 2.64 21.62
CA VAL A 225 0.56 1.90 22.25
C VAL A 225 1.10 2.73 23.41
N LYS A 226 0.71 2.36 24.63
CA LYS A 226 1.14 3.07 25.84
C LYS A 226 2.63 2.85 26.12
N ASN A 227 3.22 3.72 26.94
CA ASN A 227 4.65 3.64 27.33
C ASN A 227 5.05 2.36 28.08
N ASN A 228 4.09 1.62 28.63
CA ASN A 228 4.28 0.32 29.27
C ASN A 228 4.12 -0.86 28.28
N GLY A 229 3.92 -0.58 26.98
CA GLY A 229 3.75 -1.59 25.94
C GLY A 229 2.34 -2.18 25.83
N LYS A 230 1.35 -1.63 26.54
CA LYS A 230 -0.06 -2.04 26.45
C LYS A 230 -0.76 -1.41 25.24
N LEU A 231 -1.63 -2.18 24.60
CA LEU A 231 -2.49 -1.77 23.50
C LEU A 231 -3.85 -1.35 24.05
N VAL A 232 -4.23 -0.08 23.83
CA VAL A 232 -5.52 0.47 24.28
C VAL A 232 -6.33 0.89 23.07
N ASP A 233 -7.50 0.29 22.89
CA ASP A 233 -8.44 0.71 21.85
C ASP A 233 -8.89 2.15 22.10
N MET A 234 -8.92 2.97 21.06
CA MET A 234 -9.34 4.36 21.14
C MET A 234 -10.60 4.67 20.36
N HIS A 235 -10.65 4.28 19.08
CA HIS A 235 -11.77 4.59 18.20
C HIS A 235 -11.93 3.48 17.16
N ARG A 236 -13.18 3.21 16.77
CA ARG A 236 -13.50 2.36 15.62
C ARG A 236 -14.28 3.15 14.59
N ILE A 237 -13.60 3.57 13.53
CA ILE A 237 -14.21 4.35 12.44
C ILE A 237 -14.81 3.38 11.43
N GLY A 238 -16.10 3.50 11.11
CA GLY A 238 -16.72 2.65 10.11
C GLY A 238 -18.22 2.84 10.03
N TRP A 239 -18.97 1.86 10.53
CA TRP A 239 -20.44 1.90 10.57
C TRP A 239 -20.99 2.98 11.52
N PHE A 240 -20.29 3.21 12.63
CA PHE A 240 -20.54 4.30 13.57
C PHE A 240 -19.43 5.36 13.45
N ASN A 241 -19.77 6.59 13.82
CA ASN A 241 -18.84 7.71 13.92
C ASN A 241 -18.38 7.89 15.38
N HIS A 242 -19.27 7.66 16.34
CA HIS A 242 -19.00 7.77 17.79
C HIS A 242 -19.22 6.43 18.50
N GLU A 243 -18.64 6.27 19.70
CA GLU A 243 -18.70 5.03 20.47
C GLU A 243 -20.09 4.75 21.06
N ASP A 244 -20.87 5.80 21.30
CA ASP A 244 -22.22 5.77 21.88
C ASP A 244 -23.35 5.75 20.83
N ASP A 245 -23.03 5.80 19.54
CA ASP A 245 -24.00 5.83 18.44
C ASP A 245 -25.00 4.65 18.53
N GLU A 246 -24.53 3.43 18.80
CA GLU A 246 -25.42 2.26 18.89
C GLU A 246 -26.39 2.34 20.07
N TRP A 247 -25.96 2.94 21.18
CA TRP A 247 -26.82 3.13 22.34
C TRP A 247 -27.93 4.15 22.04
N VAL A 248 -27.57 5.27 21.42
CA VAL A 248 -28.53 6.30 20.99
C VAL A 248 -29.52 5.71 19.97
N LEU A 249 -29.04 4.97 18.97
CA LEU A 249 -29.88 4.33 17.96
C LEU A 249 -30.80 3.25 18.57
N ALA A 250 -30.34 2.50 19.57
CA ALA A 250 -31.17 1.54 20.29
C ALA A 250 -32.34 2.24 20.98
N GLN A 251 -32.11 3.37 21.65
CA GLN A 251 -33.19 4.14 22.28
C GLN A 251 -34.24 4.62 21.28
N TYR A 252 -33.82 5.11 20.11
CA TYR A 252 -34.76 5.51 19.06
C TYR A 252 -35.55 4.31 18.53
N ARG A 253 -34.93 3.13 18.38
CA ARG A 253 -35.62 1.90 17.97
C ARG A 253 -36.67 1.47 19.00
N ASP A 254 -36.34 1.52 20.29
CA ASP A 254 -37.26 1.19 21.38
C ASP A 254 -38.43 2.19 21.43
N PHE A 255 -38.15 3.49 21.33
CA PHE A 255 -39.18 4.52 21.29
C PHE A 255 -40.11 4.36 20.07
N ASN A 256 -39.54 4.12 18.89
CA ASN A 256 -40.33 3.87 17.68
C ASN A 256 -41.18 2.60 17.80
N GLY A 257 -40.64 1.53 18.41
CA GLY A 257 -41.38 0.31 18.70
C GLY A 257 -42.57 0.56 19.64
N GLN A 258 -42.37 1.34 20.70
CA GLN A 258 -43.43 1.75 21.61
C GLN A 258 -44.49 2.61 20.92
N TYR A 259 -44.08 3.57 20.10
CA TYR A 259 -44.98 4.43 19.32
C TYR A 259 -45.83 3.61 18.34
N ILE A 260 -45.22 2.66 17.60
CA ILE A 260 -45.94 1.77 16.69
C ILE A 260 -46.90 0.86 17.46
N ALA A 261 -46.51 0.33 18.61
CA ALA A 261 -47.39 -0.48 19.45
C ALA A 261 -48.61 0.33 19.94
N GLN A 262 -48.41 1.57 20.39
CA GLN A 262 -49.50 2.46 20.83
C GLN A 262 -50.41 2.88 19.66
N SER A 263 -49.83 3.18 18.50
CA SER A 263 -50.57 3.55 17.29
C SER A 263 -51.36 2.36 16.73
N GLY A 264 -50.80 1.14 16.80
CA GLY A 264 -51.48 -0.10 16.46
C GLY A 264 -52.63 -0.46 17.42
N MET A 265 -52.51 -0.09 18.70
CA MET A 265 -53.60 -0.21 19.68
C MET A 265 -54.72 0.83 19.45
N SER A 266 -54.39 2.03 18.97
CA SER A 266 -55.38 3.07 18.66
C SER A 266 -56.21 2.76 17.39
N ALA A 267 -55.60 2.11 16.38
CA ALA A 267 -56.31 1.64 15.19
C ALA A 267 -57.31 0.49 15.49
N ALA A 268 -57.01 -0.36 16.49
CA ALA A 268 -57.91 -1.44 16.91
C ALA A 268 -59.07 -0.94 17.82
N ALA A 269 -58.92 0.22 18.47
CA ALA A 269 -59.96 0.80 19.32
C ALA A 269 -60.98 1.66 18.55
N SER A 270 -60.72 1.99 17.28
CA SER A 270 -61.53 2.92 16.48
C SER A 270 -62.53 2.22 15.55
N THR A 271 -63.24 1.19 16.03
CA THR A 271 -64.38 0.58 15.29
C THR A 271 -65.75 0.85 15.94
N TYR A 272 -65.80 1.54 17.09
CA TYR A 272 -67.09 1.91 17.70
C TYR A 272 -67.08 3.36 18.19
N LEU A 273 -67.41 4.30 17.30
CA LEU A 273 -68.48 5.28 17.50
C LEU A 273 -68.50 6.27 16.33
N ARG A 274 -69.58 6.17 15.55
CA ARG A 274 -70.00 7.12 14.53
C ARG A 274 -70.64 8.32 15.23
N GLY A 275 -70.15 9.52 14.97
CA GLY A 275 -70.79 10.76 15.45
C GLY A 275 -70.01 12.01 15.04
N PHE A 276 -70.23 12.48 13.82
CA PHE A 276 -69.80 13.80 13.36
C PHE A 276 -70.49 14.92 14.16
N SER A 277 -69.74 15.94 14.57
CA SER A 277 -70.24 17.32 14.68
C SER A 277 -69.07 18.29 14.46
N PRO A 278 -69.13 19.22 13.49
CA PRO A 278 -68.09 20.20 13.22
C PRO A 278 -68.40 21.50 13.96
N LYS A 279 -67.43 22.05 14.69
CA LYS A 279 -67.28 23.50 14.89
C LYS A 279 -66.01 23.84 15.66
N ASP A 280 -65.51 25.01 15.28
CA ASP A 280 -64.58 25.89 15.96
C ASP A 280 -63.11 25.85 15.49
N GLU A 281 -62.90 26.87 14.67
CA GLU A 281 -61.67 27.55 14.28
C GLU A 281 -60.74 27.83 15.46
N ASP A 282 -59.45 27.94 15.12
CA ASP A 282 -58.60 29.12 15.36
C ASP A 282 -57.23 28.77 15.99
N MET A 283 -56.18 28.81 15.18
CA MET A 283 -54.86 29.36 15.56
C MET A 283 -53.95 29.47 14.34
N SER A 284 -53.73 30.70 13.92
CA SER A 284 -52.83 31.18 12.86
C SER A 284 -51.33 31.07 13.21
N ASP A 285 -50.49 30.69 12.24
CA ASP A 285 -49.10 31.17 12.12
C ASP A 285 -48.74 31.36 10.62
N PRO A 286 -48.31 32.56 10.16
CA PRO A 286 -48.15 32.86 8.75
C PRO A 286 -46.69 32.69 8.32
N ARG A 287 -46.37 31.61 7.58
CA ARG A 287 -45.20 31.59 6.67
C ARG A 287 -45.04 30.40 5.70
N THR A 288 -46.11 29.74 5.29
CA THR A 288 -46.07 28.79 4.16
C THR A 288 -47.17 29.06 3.16
N ALA A 289 -47.10 30.22 2.52
CA ALA A 289 -47.74 30.47 1.23
C ALA A 289 -46.65 30.38 0.17
N ASP A 290 -46.35 29.17 -0.27
CA ASP A 290 -46.15 28.87 -1.69
C ASP A 290 -45.73 27.42 -1.89
N ARG A 291 -46.36 26.80 -2.88
CA ARG A 291 -46.15 25.46 -3.44
C ARG A 291 -46.75 24.27 -2.70
N HIS A 292 -48.04 24.07 -2.93
CA HIS A 292 -48.54 22.74 -3.31
C HIS A 292 -49.67 22.86 -4.33
N GLU A 293 -49.35 22.56 -5.59
CA GLU A 293 -50.26 21.94 -6.56
C GLU A 293 -49.41 20.91 -7.31
N SER A 294 -49.80 19.70 -7.67
CA SER A 294 -50.94 18.83 -7.37
C SER A 294 -50.53 17.49 -7.97
N PHE A 295 -50.61 16.38 -7.23
CA PHE A 295 -50.54 15.03 -7.80
C PHE A 295 -51.66 14.22 -7.15
N ALA A 296 -52.77 14.09 -7.85
CA ALA A 296 -53.82 13.14 -7.53
C ALA A 296 -54.32 12.49 -8.82
N LEU A 297 -54.51 11.18 -8.72
CA LEU A 297 -54.84 10.21 -9.75
C LEU A 297 -56.27 10.38 -10.29
N ALA A 298 -56.48 9.84 -11.49
CA ALA A 298 -57.64 9.90 -12.39
C ALA A 298 -59.01 9.49 -11.80
N PRO A 299 -60.12 9.73 -12.54
CA PRO A 299 -60.71 8.62 -13.32
C PRO A 299 -61.34 8.96 -14.70
N ASN A 300 -61.46 7.89 -15.52
CA ASN A 300 -62.20 7.59 -16.78
C ASN A 300 -63.39 8.52 -17.17
N ASN A 301 -63.80 8.73 -18.44
CA ASN A 301 -64.03 7.77 -19.52
C ASN A 301 -64.34 8.44 -20.91
N ALA A 302 -64.02 7.73 -22.00
CA ALA A 302 -64.71 7.62 -23.31
C ALA A 302 -64.59 8.68 -24.46
N SER A 303 -63.98 8.23 -25.57
CA SER A 303 -64.27 8.44 -27.04
C SER A 303 -64.15 9.86 -27.64
N SER A 304 -63.46 10.14 -28.76
CA SER A 304 -63.35 9.42 -30.04
C SER A 304 -62.29 10.03 -31.00
N MET A 305 -61.80 9.20 -31.93
CA MET A 305 -61.12 9.43 -33.22
C MET A 305 -59.67 10.00 -33.34
N GLU A 306 -58.81 9.11 -33.84
CA GLU A 306 -57.50 9.24 -34.54
C GLU A 306 -57.64 9.85 -35.97
N PRO A 307 -56.58 10.14 -36.80
CA PRO A 307 -55.27 9.44 -36.86
C PRO A 307 -53.97 10.21 -37.29
N LEU A 308 -52.85 9.44 -37.31
CA LEU A 308 -51.56 9.59 -38.04
C LEU A 308 -50.43 10.49 -37.44
N SER A 309 -49.14 10.13 -37.36
CA SER A 309 -48.34 9.00 -37.88
C SER A 309 -46.96 8.93 -37.17
N GLU A 310 -46.50 7.72 -36.83
CA GLU A 310 -45.14 7.39 -36.32
C GLU A 310 -44.26 6.74 -37.41
N THR A 311 -42.95 7.03 -37.37
CA THR A 311 -41.90 6.29 -38.09
C THR A 311 -40.77 5.88 -37.14
N THR A 312 -40.85 4.63 -36.68
CA THR A 312 -39.90 3.50 -36.81
C THR A 312 -38.44 3.55 -36.29
N TYR A 313 -38.11 2.41 -35.65
CA TYR A 313 -36.85 1.63 -35.61
C TYR A 313 -35.84 1.89 -34.47
N HIS A 314 -35.15 0.91 -33.84
CA HIS A 314 -34.93 -0.53 -34.11
C HIS A 314 -34.44 -1.27 -32.83
N GLN A 315 -34.91 -2.50 -32.61
CA GLN A 315 -34.36 -3.55 -31.71
C GLN A 315 -33.30 -4.42 -32.42
N VAL A 316 -32.40 -5.08 -31.66
CA VAL A 316 -31.75 -6.38 -32.01
C VAL A 316 -31.19 -7.08 -30.74
N PRO A 317 -30.84 -8.40 -30.70
CA PRO A 317 -31.72 -9.55 -30.44
C PRO A 317 -31.22 -10.56 -29.34
N SER A 318 -32.06 -11.54 -28.97
CA SER A 318 -31.72 -12.70 -28.14
C SER A 318 -31.79 -14.01 -28.95
N GLY A 319 -30.80 -14.89 -28.82
CA GLY A 319 -30.70 -16.18 -29.49
C GLY A 319 -31.24 -17.36 -28.66
N SER A 320 -31.88 -18.29 -29.35
CA SER A 320 -32.53 -19.53 -28.89
C SER A 320 -31.61 -20.76 -28.90
N SER A 321 -31.84 -21.76 -28.04
CA SER A 321 -32.41 -23.07 -28.44
C SER A 321 -32.30 -24.22 -27.41
N ASN A 322 -33.38 -25.00 -27.39
CA ASN A 322 -33.51 -26.45 -27.20
C ASN A 322 -33.86 -27.11 -25.84
N ALA A 323 -34.65 -28.17 -26.02
CA ALA A 323 -35.70 -28.71 -25.17
C ALA A 323 -35.44 -30.16 -24.73
N ASN A 324 -36.24 -30.62 -23.76
CA ASN A 324 -36.65 -31.99 -23.36
C ASN A 324 -36.80 -31.97 -21.83
N GLY A 325 -37.84 -32.46 -21.14
CA GLY A 325 -39.01 -33.29 -21.42
C GLY A 325 -39.37 -33.99 -20.09
N GLN A 326 -40.66 -34.31 -19.89
CA GLN A 326 -41.25 -35.18 -18.84
C GLN A 326 -41.77 -34.55 -17.52
N SER A 327 -43.10 -34.39 -17.46
CA SER A 327 -43.98 -34.63 -16.29
C SER A 327 -44.18 -36.16 -16.08
N PRO A 328 -44.79 -36.73 -14.99
CA PRO A 328 -45.82 -36.13 -14.09
C PRO A 328 -45.84 -36.61 -12.60
N ARG A 329 -46.65 -35.97 -11.74
CA ARG A 329 -47.78 -36.56 -10.95
C ARG A 329 -48.08 -35.80 -9.65
N ALA A 330 -49.37 -35.55 -9.47
CA ALA A 330 -50.01 -35.11 -8.25
C ALA A 330 -50.08 -36.25 -7.22
N ASN A 331 -50.05 -35.89 -5.93
CA ASN A 331 -50.69 -36.64 -4.86
C ASN A 331 -51.32 -35.68 -3.86
N GLN A 332 -52.59 -35.96 -3.55
CA GLN A 332 -53.41 -35.29 -2.55
C GLN A 332 -53.04 -35.76 -1.14
N LEU A 333 -53.32 -34.88 -0.15
CA LEU A 333 -54.08 -35.13 1.10
C LEU A 333 -53.44 -34.56 2.38
N SER A 334 -54.34 -33.97 3.18
CA SER A 334 -54.35 -33.91 4.66
C SER A 334 -53.94 -32.59 5.30
N SER A 335 -54.98 -31.83 5.62
CA SER A 335 -55.06 -30.86 6.71
C SER A 335 -54.57 -31.41 8.05
N HIS A 336 -53.62 -30.71 8.68
CA HIS A 336 -53.51 -30.67 10.14
C HIS A 336 -53.03 -29.28 10.56
N LEU A 337 -53.91 -28.55 11.26
CA LEU A 337 -53.54 -27.34 11.99
C LEU A 337 -52.65 -27.73 13.17
N SER A 338 -51.45 -27.17 13.22
CA SER A 338 -50.72 -26.97 14.46
C SER A 338 -50.13 -25.56 14.44
N ALA A 339 -50.45 -24.80 15.48
CA ALA A 339 -50.01 -23.43 15.68
C ALA A 339 -48.49 -23.40 15.85
N GLN A 340 -47.77 -22.99 14.81
CA GLN A 340 -46.41 -22.50 14.93
C GLN A 340 -46.44 -20.99 14.69
N THR A 341 -46.09 -20.27 15.74
CA THR A 341 -45.73 -18.86 15.75
C THR A 341 -44.69 -18.61 14.67
N VAL A 342 -45.15 -18.13 13.51
CA VAL A 342 -44.28 -17.55 12.49
C VAL A 342 -43.74 -16.26 13.07
N SER A 343 -42.53 -16.31 13.63
CA SER A 343 -41.67 -15.15 13.70
C SER A 343 -41.55 -14.61 12.28
N ARG A 344 -42.16 -13.45 12.01
CA ARG A 344 -41.93 -12.70 10.77
C ARG A 344 -40.43 -12.46 10.66
N GLN A 345 -39.74 -13.30 9.90
CA GLN A 345 -38.48 -12.93 9.29
C GLN A 345 -38.77 -11.69 8.42
N PRO A 346 -38.03 -10.58 8.54
CA PRO A 346 -38.14 -9.50 7.57
C PRO A 346 -37.63 -10.05 6.24
N HIS A 347 -38.56 -10.28 5.32
CA HIS A 347 -38.29 -10.78 3.98
C HIS A 347 -37.66 -9.67 3.14
N CYS A 348 -36.52 -10.02 2.54
CA CYS A 348 -35.89 -9.50 1.31
C CYS A 348 -35.59 -8.00 1.19
N ASP A 349 -34.28 -7.73 1.19
CA ASP A 349 -33.59 -6.56 0.68
C ASP A 349 -34.14 -6.08 -0.67
N ASP A 350 -34.75 -4.90 -0.69
CA ASP A 350 -34.78 -4.05 -1.88
C ASP A 350 -33.34 -3.58 -2.17
N PRO A 351 -32.76 -3.81 -3.37
CA PRO A 351 -31.41 -3.34 -3.71
C PRO A 351 -31.22 -1.82 -3.58
N HIS A 352 -32.29 -1.05 -3.37
CA HIS A 352 -32.25 0.39 -3.11
C HIS A 352 -32.06 0.79 -1.64
N SER A 353 -32.11 -0.14 -0.68
CA SER A 353 -32.00 0.13 0.76
C SER A 353 -30.60 -0.21 1.33
N GLN A 354 -29.51 0.23 0.68
CA GLN A 354 -28.24 0.29 1.40
C GLN A 354 -28.34 1.40 2.45
N THR A 355 -28.57 0.99 3.70
CA THR A 355 -28.52 1.90 4.85
C THR A 355 -27.09 2.45 4.93
N LEU A 356 -26.94 3.72 4.55
CA LEU A 356 -25.68 4.42 4.66
C LEU A 356 -25.53 4.92 6.09
N SER A 357 -24.47 4.50 6.77
CA SER A 357 -24.15 4.93 8.12
C SER A 357 -22.68 5.32 8.23
N GLY A 358 -22.35 6.01 9.32
CA GLY A 358 -20.98 6.35 9.71
C GLY A 358 -20.20 7.07 8.61
N ILE A 359 -19.01 6.58 8.32
CA ILE A 359 -18.09 7.22 7.38
C ILE A 359 -18.64 7.26 5.94
N LYS A 360 -19.44 6.27 5.52
CA LYS A 360 -20.06 6.27 4.20
C LYS A 360 -21.12 7.36 4.07
N GLN A 361 -21.91 7.57 5.13
CA GLN A 361 -22.89 8.65 5.16
C GLN A 361 -22.18 10.01 5.13
N ARG A 362 -21.10 10.19 5.91
CA ARG A 362 -20.28 11.40 5.88
C ARG A 362 -19.74 11.67 4.47
N LEU A 363 -19.29 10.62 3.77
CA LEU A 363 -18.80 10.71 2.39
C LEU A 363 -19.89 11.18 1.43
N MET A 364 -21.09 10.59 1.49
CA MET A 364 -22.19 11.04 0.62
C MET A 364 -22.60 12.48 0.94
N ALA A 365 -22.68 12.85 2.22
CA ALA A 365 -23.04 14.21 2.63
C ALA A 365 -22.02 15.23 2.13
N TYR A 366 -20.72 14.93 2.21
CA TYR A 366 -19.66 15.76 1.67
C TYR A 366 -19.79 15.93 0.15
N LEU A 367 -19.94 14.83 -0.59
CA LEU A 367 -20.06 14.85 -2.05
C LEU A 367 -21.32 15.60 -2.51
N PHE A 368 -22.45 15.40 -1.83
CA PHE A 368 -23.68 16.13 -2.08
C PHE A 368 -23.51 17.63 -1.84
N ARG A 369 -22.99 18.04 -0.68
CA ARG A 369 -22.77 19.46 -0.37
C ARG A 369 -21.85 20.10 -1.39
N LYS A 370 -20.75 19.43 -1.76
CA LYS A 370 -19.84 19.89 -2.80
C LYS A 370 -20.56 20.10 -4.14
N ALA A 371 -21.39 19.15 -4.55
CA ALA A 371 -22.16 19.25 -5.80
C ALA A 371 -23.24 20.35 -5.74
N PHE A 372 -23.92 20.49 -4.60
CA PHE A 372 -25.00 21.47 -4.39
C PHE A 372 -24.50 22.91 -4.41
N TYR A 373 -23.33 23.17 -3.80
CA TYR A 373 -22.70 24.50 -3.78
C TYR A 373 -21.87 24.81 -5.04
N THR A 374 -21.79 23.90 -6.01
CA THR A 374 -21.11 24.17 -7.28
C THR A 374 -22.03 24.98 -8.19
N ASP A 375 -21.57 26.17 -8.60
CA ASP A 375 -22.32 27.06 -9.49
C ASP A 375 -22.14 26.68 -10.97
N ASP A 376 -22.76 25.56 -11.38
CA ASP A 376 -22.66 25.01 -12.75
C ASP A 376 -24.03 24.75 -13.41
N GLY A 377 -25.08 25.43 -12.94
CA GLY A 377 -26.45 25.21 -13.42
C GLY A 377 -27.00 23.82 -13.06
N GLY A 378 -26.53 23.24 -11.95
CA GLY A 378 -26.99 21.96 -11.40
C GLY A 378 -26.44 20.72 -12.11
N ALA A 379 -25.42 20.86 -12.96
CA ALA A 379 -24.79 19.73 -13.64
C ALA A 379 -24.09 18.80 -12.65
N ALA A 380 -23.36 19.33 -11.67
CA ALA A 380 -22.71 18.57 -10.61
C ALA A 380 -23.73 17.79 -9.77
N LEU A 381 -24.85 18.42 -9.42
CA LEU A 381 -25.91 17.79 -8.65
C LEU A 381 -26.57 16.64 -9.43
N ARG A 382 -26.87 16.85 -10.73
CA ARG A 382 -27.35 15.78 -11.62
C ARG A 382 -26.33 14.64 -11.70
N HIS A 383 -25.05 14.95 -11.86
CA HIS A 383 -23.99 13.94 -11.91
C HIS A 383 -23.91 13.13 -10.61
N PHE A 384 -24.00 13.79 -9.44
CA PHE A 384 -24.04 13.13 -8.14
C PHE A 384 -25.20 12.13 -8.05
N HIS A 385 -26.42 12.54 -8.42
CA HIS A 385 -27.57 11.63 -8.39
C HIS A 385 -27.43 10.45 -9.37
N LEU A 386 -26.90 10.68 -10.58
CA LEU A 386 -26.62 9.62 -11.56
C LEU A 386 -25.55 8.63 -11.08
N THR A 387 -24.59 9.08 -10.28
CA THR A 387 -23.47 8.26 -9.80
C THR A 387 -23.60 7.83 -8.35
N PHE A 388 -24.71 8.16 -7.68
CA PHE A 388 -24.94 7.90 -6.25
C PHE A 388 -24.67 6.44 -5.86
N GLN A 389 -25.23 5.49 -6.62
CA GLN A 389 -25.05 4.05 -6.36
C GLN A 389 -23.58 3.60 -6.51
N GLN A 390 -22.83 4.24 -7.40
CA GLN A 390 -21.40 3.95 -7.57
C GLN A 390 -20.60 4.46 -6.38
N PHE A 391 -20.97 5.60 -5.80
CA PHE A 391 -20.34 6.10 -4.58
C PHE A 391 -20.74 5.26 -3.35
N ALA A 392 -22.01 4.89 -3.20
CA ALA A 392 -22.53 4.06 -2.10
C ALA A 392 -21.83 2.69 -2.02
N SER A 393 -21.53 2.10 -3.18
CA SER A 393 -20.85 0.81 -3.31
C SER A 393 -19.33 0.86 -3.10
N LEU A 394 -18.72 2.05 -2.90
CA LEU A 394 -17.29 2.15 -2.60
C LEU A 394 -16.96 1.47 -1.28
N VAL A 395 -15.75 0.91 -1.22
CA VAL A 395 -15.21 0.20 -0.06
C VAL A 395 -13.83 0.73 0.32
N MET A 396 -13.58 0.81 1.62
CA MET A 396 -12.28 1.13 2.19
C MET A 396 -11.36 -0.08 2.11
N TRP A 397 -10.09 0.16 1.75
CA TRP A 397 -9.10 -0.93 1.68
C TRP A 397 -7.68 -0.54 2.05
N ARG A 398 -7.35 0.74 2.08
CA ARG A 398 -6.07 1.25 2.63
C ARG A 398 -6.30 2.52 3.40
N MET A 399 -5.44 2.75 4.39
CA MET A 399 -5.37 4.02 5.10
C MET A 399 -3.93 4.31 5.51
N GLN A 400 -3.65 5.58 5.82
CA GLN A 400 -2.49 5.99 6.58
C GLN A 400 -2.85 7.17 7.49
N PHE A 401 -2.17 7.30 8.61
CA PHE A 401 -2.10 8.56 9.33
C PHE A 401 -1.32 9.60 8.51
N LEU A 402 -1.78 10.85 8.57
CA LEU A 402 -1.03 12.03 8.12
C LEU A 402 -0.48 12.80 9.31
N ASP A 403 -1.24 12.83 10.40
CA ASP A 403 -0.91 13.39 11.69
C ASP A 403 -1.67 12.61 12.79
N GLU A 404 -1.74 13.17 14.01
CA GLU A 404 -2.44 12.55 15.16
C GLU A 404 -3.96 12.49 15.00
N SER A 405 -4.53 13.40 14.22
CA SER A 405 -5.98 13.61 14.05
C SER A 405 -6.50 13.21 12.66
N THR A 406 -5.64 13.16 11.65
CA THR A 406 -6.06 13.05 10.25
C THR A 406 -5.63 11.73 9.62
N LEU A 407 -6.60 11.06 9.00
CA LEU A 407 -6.40 9.88 8.17
C LEU A 407 -6.55 10.22 6.69
N LEU A 408 -5.67 9.63 5.87
CA LEU A 408 -5.88 9.47 4.45
C LEU A 408 -6.43 8.07 4.19
N ILE A 409 -7.67 7.98 3.74
CA ILE A 409 -8.37 6.72 3.48
C ILE A 409 -8.58 6.56 1.98
N LYS A 410 -8.27 5.37 1.47
CA LYS A 410 -8.47 5.02 0.06
C LYS A 410 -9.73 4.19 -0.10
N PHE A 411 -10.68 4.75 -0.85
CA PHE A 411 -11.89 4.08 -1.29
C PHE A 411 -11.73 3.57 -2.72
N GLY A 412 -12.31 2.41 -3.02
CA GLY A 412 -12.31 1.83 -4.36
C GLY A 412 -13.55 0.96 -4.59
N LYS A 413 -13.70 0.44 -5.80
CA LYS A 413 -14.73 -0.57 -6.09
C LYS A 413 -14.37 -1.89 -5.40
N LEU A 414 -15.37 -2.72 -5.12
CA LEU A 414 -15.18 -4.02 -4.47
C LEU A 414 -14.16 -4.91 -5.22
N ASP A 415 -14.22 -4.91 -6.55
CA ASP A 415 -13.30 -5.67 -7.41
C ASP A 415 -11.83 -5.26 -7.22
N CYS A 416 -11.57 -4.01 -6.82
CA CYS A 416 -10.23 -3.51 -6.53
C CYS A 416 -9.64 -4.10 -5.25
N VAL A 417 -10.51 -4.51 -4.33
CA VAL A 417 -10.14 -4.90 -2.97
C VAL A 417 -10.03 -6.42 -2.84
N VAL A 418 -10.96 -7.15 -3.46
CA VAL A 418 -11.04 -8.61 -3.38
C VAL A 418 -10.43 -9.29 -4.61
N GLY A 419 -10.31 -8.58 -5.74
CA GLY A 419 -9.70 -9.11 -6.95
C GLY A 419 -8.19 -9.35 -6.80
N LYS A 420 -7.63 -10.21 -7.67
CA LYS A 420 -6.17 -10.29 -7.84
C LYS A 420 -5.64 -8.87 -8.09
N PRO A 421 -4.51 -8.46 -7.51
CA PRO A 421 -3.93 -7.13 -7.71
C PRO A 421 -3.47 -6.96 -9.16
N MET A 422 -4.40 -6.74 -10.07
CA MET A 422 -4.16 -6.13 -11.37
C MET A 422 -3.90 -4.66 -11.12
N ASP A 423 -3.08 -4.02 -11.97
CA ASP A 423 -2.60 -2.66 -11.80
C ASP A 423 -3.67 -1.68 -11.26
N SER A 424 -3.56 -1.37 -9.96
CA SER A 424 -4.48 -0.48 -9.22
C SER A 424 -4.54 0.94 -9.78
N SER A 425 -3.63 1.29 -10.69
CA SER A 425 -3.64 2.56 -11.42
C SER A 425 -4.76 2.66 -12.46
N HIS A 426 -5.31 1.55 -12.96
CA HIS A 426 -6.35 1.59 -13.99
C HIS A 426 -7.76 1.66 -13.37
N GLN A 427 -7.89 1.33 -12.10
CA GLN A 427 -9.18 1.29 -11.41
C GLN A 427 -9.51 2.64 -10.79
N THR A 428 -10.79 3.01 -10.76
CA THR A 428 -11.27 4.23 -10.10
C THR A 428 -11.08 4.10 -8.59
N ALA A 429 -10.42 5.08 -7.98
CA ALA A 429 -10.22 5.15 -6.55
C ALA A 429 -10.34 6.59 -6.08
N PHE A 430 -10.75 6.76 -4.84
CA PHE A 430 -10.90 8.05 -4.17
C PHE A 430 -10.03 8.11 -2.93
N PHE A 431 -9.43 9.27 -2.70
CA PHE A 431 -8.62 9.61 -1.54
C PHE A 431 -9.43 10.55 -0.66
N VAL A 432 -9.73 10.11 0.56
CA VAL A 432 -10.58 10.81 1.51
C VAL A 432 -9.72 11.22 2.71
N PHE A 433 -9.66 12.52 2.98
CA PHE A 433 -9.06 13.08 4.18
C PHE A 433 -10.13 13.14 5.25
N TYR A 434 -9.90 12.46 6.37
CA TYR A 434 -10.87 12.29 7.45
C TYR A 434 -10.26 12.70 8.79
N ASP A 435 -10.96 13.55 9.53
CA ASP A 435 -10.60 13.93 10.89
C ASP A 435 -11.23 12.95 11.91
N ILE A 436 -10.38 12.35 12.74
CA ILE A 436 -10.75 11.33 13.72
C ILE A 436 -11.61 11.92 14.83
N HIS A 437 -11.35 13.14 15.27
CA HIS A 437 -12.00 13.76 16.42
C HIS A 437 -13.34 14.41 16.06
N THR A 438 -13.38 15.16 14.95
CA THR A 438 -14.61 15.83 14.51
C THR A 438 -15.54 14.91 13.73
N THR A 439 -15.03 13.76 13.27
CA THR A 439 -15.74 12.81 12.39
C THR A 439 -16.12 13.40 11.03
N GLU A 440 -15.39 14.43 10.59
CA GLU A 440 -15.64 15.14 9.35
C GLU A 440 -14.73 14.67 8.22
N ILE A 441 -15.27 14.73 7.00
CA ILE A 441 -14.48 14.57 5.78
C ILE A 441 -14.01 15.95 5.36
N LEU A 442 -12.70 16.14 5.39
CA LEU A 442 -12.05 17.39 5.08
C LEU A 442 -11.98 17.62 3.57
N GLN A 443 -11.63 16.57 2.82
CA GLN A 443 -11.44 16.67 1.37
C GLN A 443 -11.54 15.30 0.68
N VAL A 444 -12.06 15.28 -0.54
CA VAL A 444 -12.11 14.09 -1.40
C VAL A 444 -11.51 14.39 -2.77
N TYR A 445 -10.56 13.55 -3.19
CA TYR A 445 -9.93 13.59 -4.51
C TYR A 445 -10.11 12.26 -5.23
N ASP A 446 -10.39 12.29 -6.54
CA ASP A 446 -10.24 11.11 -7.37
C ASP A 446 -8.75 10.83 -7.68
N ASN A 447 -8.46 9.63 -8.20
CA ASN A 447 -7.10 9.22 -8.51
C ASN A 447 -6.50 9.84 -9.79
N ALA A 448 -7.27 10.60 -10.56
CA ALA A 448 -6.82 11.38 -11.72
C ALA A 448 -6.66 12.88 -11.40
N SER A 449 -6.89 13.29 -10.15
CA SER A 449 -6.87 14.70 -9.73
C SER A 449 -5.48 15.33 -9.84
N THR A 450 -5.37 16.33 -10.71
CA THR A 450 -4.15 17.14 -10.87
C THR A 450 -3.90 18.06 -9.67
N GLU A 451 -4.97 18.45 -8.96
CA GLU A 451 -4.87 19.20 -7.70
C GLU A 451 -4.21 18.36 -6.62
N PHE A 452 -4.67 17.11 -6.44
CA PHE A 452 -4.07 16.22 -5.45
C PHE A 452 -2.61 15.87 -5.79
N LEU A 453 -2.29 15.73 -7.09
CA LEU A 453 -0.91 15.58 -7.52
C LEU A 453 -0.03 16.77 -7.13
N ARG A 454 -0.50 18.01 -7.34
CA ARG A 454 0.24 19.22 -6.93
C ARG A 454 0.45 19.29 -5.42
N LEU A 455 -0.58 18.91 -4.65
CA LEU A 455 -0.47 18.80 -3.20
C LEU A 455 0.60 17.79 -2.79
N TYR A 456 0.56 16.58 -3.39
CA TYR A 456 1.55 15.53 -3.15
C TYR A 456 2.97 15.98 -3.53
N GLU A 457 3.17 16.60 -4.69
CA GLU A 457 4.49 17.09 -5.11
C GLU A 457 5.08 18.14 -4.17
N SER A 458 4.21 18.92 -3.52
CA SER A 458 4.60 19.98 -2.58
C SER A 458 4.89 19.44 -1.18
N TRP A 459 4.18 18.39 -0.76
CA TRP A 459 4.18 17.88 0.62
C TRP A 459 4.51 16.39 0.75
N ALA A 460 5.18 15.80 -0.23
CA ALA A 460 5.49 14.36 -0.27
C ALA A 460 6.15 13.83 1.02
N ASP A 461 6.98 14.64 1.68
CA ASP A 461 7.59 14.30 2.97
C ASP A 461 6.56 13.93 4.04
N GLN A 462 5.45 14.68 4.14
CA GLN A 462 4.42 14.44 5.15
C GLN A 462 3.68 13.12 4.92
N PHE A 463 3.57 12.69 3.65
CA PHE A 463 2.97 11.38 3.33
C PHE A 463 3.93 10.21 3.62
N CYS A 464 5.24 10.45 3.60
CA CYS A 464 6.28 9.41 3.71
C CYS A 464 6.85 9.27 5.14
N ALA A 465 6.89 10.36 5.92
CA ALA A 465 7.65 10.45 7.17
C ALA A 465 6.83 10.14 8.44
N THR A 466 5.55 9.79 8.30
CA THR A 466 4.56 9.70 9.39
C THR A 466 4.88 8.73 10.53
N ALA A 467 5.81 7.80 10.37
CA ALA A 467 6.14 6.86 11.44
C ALA A 467 7.05 7.42 12.55
N TYR A 468 7.81 8.51 12.30
CA TYR A 468 8.88 8.98 13.21
C TYR A 468 8.88 10.50 13.45
N THR A 469 7.80 11.20 13.13
CA THR A 469 7.75 12.69 13.10
C THR A 469 7.96 13.37 14.46
N THR A 470 7.69 12.70 15.58
CA THR A 470 7.63 13.30 16.93
C THR A 470 8.68 12.76 17.93
N ALA A 471 9.18 11.53 17.73
CA ALA A 471 10.03 10.85 18.72
C ALA A 471 11.55 11.04 18.47
N GLY A 472 12.10 12.23 18.77
CA GLY A 472 13.52 12.34 19.14
C GLY A 472 14.33 13.50 18.52
N LYS A 473 15.33 13.96 19.29
CA LYS A 473 16.22 15.10 19.04
C LYS A 473 17.22 14.94 17.88
N ASP A 474 17.21 13.81 17.17
CA ASP A 474 18.09 13.56 16.02
C ASP A 474 17.25 13.35 14.74
N LYS A 475 16.68 14.45 14.21
CA LYS A 475 16.05 14.52 12.89
C LYS A 475 17.09 14.33 11.78
N ARG A 476 17.65 13.14 11.62
CA ARG A 476 18.57 12.81 10.51
C ARG A 476 17.88 11.94 9.48
N HIS A 477 16.84 12.48 8.86
CA HIS A 477 16.18 11.82 7.74
C HIS A 477 17.06 11.95 6.49
N PHE A 478 17.71 10.85 6.11
CA PHE A 478 18.39 10.69 4.83
C PHE A 478 17.39 10.35 3.70
N SER A 479 16.09 10.32 4.00
CA SER A 479 15.01 10.11 3.03
C SER A 479 14.91 11.28 2.04
N SER A 480 14.89 10.94 0.76
CA SER A 480 14.71 11.87 -0.35
C SER A 480 13.34 11.67 -0.98
N THR A 481 12.53 12.73 -1.03
CA THR A 481 11.25 12.77 -1.75
C THR A 481 11.25 13.87 -2.80
N CYS A 482 10.25 13.89 -3.67
CA CYS A 482 10.10 14.94 -4.67
C CYS A 482 9.85 16.34 -4.08
N SER A 483 9.43 16.43 -2.81
CA SER A 483 9.21 17.71 -2.13
C SER A 483 10.50 18.30 -1.55
N ASN A 484 11.43 17.47 -1.08
CA ASN A 484 12.66 17.93 -0.41
C ASN A 484 13.96 17.77 -1.22
N ASN A 485 13.91 17.03 -2.33
CA ASN A 485 15.10 16.71 -3.11
C ASN A 485 14.87 16.92 -4.62
N VAL A 486 15.76 17.71 -5.23
CA VAL A 486 15.71 18.05 -6.66
C VAL A 486 15.88 16.82 -7.57
N TYR A 487 16.72 15.85 -7.18
CA TYR A 487 16.94 14.63 -7.96
C TYR A 487 15.73 13.69 -7.91
N ALA A 488 15.10 13.55 -6.74
CA ALA A 488 13.86 12.78 -6.61
C ALA A 488 12.72 13.46 -7.38
N LYS A 489 12.66 14.80 -7.35
CA LYS A 489 11.70 15.59 -8.14
C LYS A 489 11.91 15.41 -9.64
N ASP A 490 13.15 15.46 -10.11
CA ASP A 490 13.50 15.23 -11.51
C ASP A 490 13.16 13.79 -11.94
N HIS A 491 13.40 12.79 -11.09
CA HIS A 491 13.00 11.41 -11.35
C HIS A 491 11.49 11.25 -11.52
N LEU A 492 10.70 11.87 -10.62
CA LEU A 492 9.23 11.87 -10.73
C LEU A 492 8.78 12.56 -12.03
N LYS A 493 9.33 13.73 -12.37
CA LYS A 493 9.02 14.45 -13.62
C LYS A 493 9.33 13.63 -14.87
N LYS A 494 10.49 12.96 -14.91
CA LYS A 494 10.86 12.06 -16.02
C LYS A 494 9.89 10.90 -16.16
N THR A 495 9.49 10.30 -15.04
CA THR A 495 8.49 9.22 -15.01
C THR A 495 7.14 9.72 -15.52
N GLN A 496 6.68 10.89 -15.07
CA GLN A 496 5.45 11.51 -15.55
C GLN A 496 5.50 11.81 -17.05
N TYR A 497 6.61 12.39 -17.54
CA TYR A 497 6.80 12.67 -18.97
C TYR A 497 6.75 11.40 -19.81
N GLY A 498 7.45 10.34 -19.38
CA GLY A 498 7.42 9.04 -20.06
C GLY A 498 6.02 8.43 -20.10
N MET A 499 5.24 8.57 -19.02
CA MET A 499 3.85 8.09 -18.95
C MET A 499 2.87 8.92 -19.77
N ARG A 500 3.10 10.23 -19.92
CA ARG A 500 2.28 11.09 -20.78
C ARG A 500 2.44 10.75 -22.25
N ASN A 501 3.66 10.40 -22.67
CA ASN A 501 4.00 10.17 -24.08
C ASN A 501 3.96 8.68 -24.48
N ALA A 502 3.56 7.78 -23.59
CA ALA A 502 3.41 6.37 -23.91
C ALA A 502 2.18 6.14 -24.83
N ARG A 503 2.21 5.05 -25.62
CA ARG A 503 1.16 4.70 -26.61
C ARG A 503 -0.25 4.59 -26.03
N ASN A 504 -0.38 4.11 -24.78
CA ASN A 504 -1.64 4.07 -24.01
C ASN A 504 -1.54 4.99 -22.76
N GLY A 505 -0.73 6.04 -22.88
CA GLY A 505 -0.45 7.00 -21.83
C GLY A 505 -1.45 8.15 -21.79
N GLY A 506 -1.08 9.21 -21.08
CA GLY A 506 -1.86 10.45 -21.02
C GLY A 506 -1.69 11.17 -19.69
N SER A 507 -2.22 12.39 -19.60
CA SER A 507 -2.10 13.20 -18.39
C SER A 507 -2.75 12.51 -17.18
N ALA A 508 -4.00 12.05 -17.33
CA ALA A 508 -4.71 11.32 -16.27
C ALA A 508 -3.98 10.04 -15.85
N GLN A 509 -3.39 9.30 -16.80
CA GLN A 509 -2.67 8.07 -16.49
C GLN A 509 -1.34 8.33 -15.76
N ALA A 510 -0.64 9.40 -16.12
CA ALA A 510 0.56 9.85 -15.42
C ALA A 510 0.24 10.30 -13.97
N VAL A 511 -0.89 10.98 -13.77
CA VAL A 511 -1.39 11.35 -12.42
C VAL A 511 -1.72 10.10 -11.62
N LYS A 512 -2.53 9.19 -12.16
CA LYS A 512 -2.90 7.92 -11.51
C LYS A 512 -1.69 7.10 -11.10
N ARG A 513 -0.65 7.02 -11.95
CA ARG A 513 0.61 6.32 -11.63
C ARG A 513 1.45 7.07 -10.59
N SER A 514 1.42 8.39 -10.55
CA SER A 514 2.15 9.16 -9.53
C SER A 514 1.50 9.00 -8.15
N LEU A 515 0.18 8.97 -8.08
CA LEU A 515 -0.58 8.86 -6.83
C LEU A 515 -0.82 7.42 -6.37
N CYS A 516 -0.55 6.39 -7.20
CA CYS A 516 -0.86 5.00 -6.84
C CYS A 516 -0.05 4.48 -5.65
N VAL A 517 1.08 5.12 -5.31
CA VAL A 517 1.88 4.83 -4.12
C VAL A 517 1.17 5.17 -2.82
N LEU A 518 0.15 6.04 -2.85
CA LEU A 518 -0.63 6.40 -1.68
C LEU A 518 -1.80 5.42 -1.46
N PRO A 519 -2.15 5.13 -0.20
CA PRO A 519 -1.36 5.34 1.02
C PRO A 519 -0.06 4.53 1.10
N TYR A 520 1.01 5.12 1.62
CA TYR A 520 2.27 4.47 1.97
C TYR A 520 2.10 3.50 3.14
N SER A 521 2.83 2.39 3.05
CA SER A 521 3.00 1.50 4.20
C SER A 521 3.90 2.14 5.26
N PRO A 522 3.60 1.96 6.56
CA PRO A 522 4.44 2.50 7.62
C PRO A 522 5.86 1.92 7.55
N GLN A 523 6.86 2.76 7.80
CA GLN A 523 8.28 2.39 7.82
C GLN A 523 8.79 1.70 6.55
N SER A 524 8.17 2.01 5.40
CA SER A 524 8.58 1.49 4.09
C SER A 524 9.77 2.21 3.50
N PHE A 525 10.22 3.32 4.07
CA PHE A 525 11.41 4.04 3.65
C PHE A 525 12.61 3.67 4.53
N SER A 526 13.76 3.51 3.87
CA SER A 526 15.05 3.39 4.51
C SER A 526 15.61 4.76 4.85
N ASP A 527 16.04 4.94 6.09
CA ASP A 527 16.78 6.12 6.55
C ASP A 527 18.30 5.99 6.35
N SER A 528 18.77 5.04 5.53
CA SER A 528 20.20 4.87 5.31
C SER A 528 20.79 5.97 4.40
N PRO A 529 21.91 6.59 4.78
CA PRO A 529 22.57 7.62 3.95
C PRO A 529 23.05 7.09 2.59
N TYR A 530 23.26 5.78 2.46
CA TYR A 530 23.70 5.17 1.20
C TYR A 530 22.59 5.09 0.15
N LEU A 531 21.33 5.24 0.56
CA LEU A 531 20.17 5.33 -0.32
C LEU A 531 19.64 6.77 -0.42
N ASP A 532 20.38 7.75 0.08
CA ASP A 532 20.02 9.17 -0.06
C ASP A 532 20.35 9.65 -1.49
N GLN A 533 19.31 10.02 -2.24
CA GLN A 533 19.45 10.52 -3.60
C GLN A 533 20.19 11.87 -3.68
N ALA A 534 20.28 12.61 -2.57
CA ALA A 534 21.09 13.83 -2.47
C ALA A 534 22.59 13.51 -2.52
N LEU A 535 23.00 12.34 -2.03
CA LEU A 535 24.39 11.92 -1.95
C LEU A 535 24.80 11.12 -3.19
N PHE A 536 24.02 10.11 -3.53
CA PHE A 536 24.37 9.14 -4.54
C PHE A 536 23.37 9.08 -5.69
N SER A 537 23.88 8.84 -6.89
CA SER A 537 23.11 8.42 -8.05
C SER A 537 23.32 6.92 -8.22
N TYR A 538 22.24 6.16 -8.25
CA TYR A 538 22.21 4.71 -8.45
C TYR A 538 20.97 4.33 -9.27
N ASP A 539 20.92 3.09 -9.77
CA ASP A 539 19.76 2.61 -10.52
C ASP A 539 18.63 2.16 -9.56
N GLU A 540 17.57 2.97 -9.49
CA GLU A 540 16.40 2.72 -8.65
C GLU A 540 15.62 1.43 -8.98
N LYS A 541 15.83 0.90 -10.19
CA LYS A 541 15.25 -0.38 -10.61
C LYS A 541 15.93 -1.56 -9.90
N LEU A 542 17.22 -1.43 -9.57
CA LEU A 542 18.02 -2.47 -8.93
C LEU A 542 18.02 -2.36 -7.41
N ILE A 543 18.04 -1.14 -6.86
CA ILE A 543 17.98 -0.87 -5.42
C ILE A 543 17.25 0.45 -5.18
N SER A 544 16.44 0.56 -4.13
CA SER A 544 15.70 1.79 -3.82
C SER A 544 15.62 2.00 -2.32
N ALA A 545 15.38 3.25 -1.90
CA ALA A 545 15.10 3.59 -0.50
C ALA A 545 13.79 2.98 -0.01
N LEU A 546 12.87 2.61 -0.91
CA LEU A 546 11.66 1.86 -0.56
C LEU A 546 12.00 0.39 -0.27
N ASP A 547 11.59 -0.12 0.90
CA ASP A 547 11.72 -1.50 1.35
C ASP A 547 10.83 -2.44 0.52
N ARG A 548 11.30 -2.72 -0.69
CA ARG A 548 10.67 -3.65 -1.64
C ARG A 548 11.74 -4.51 -2.29
N GLN A 549 11.40 -5.77 -2.51
CA GLN A 549 12.20 -6.69 -3.30
C GLN A 549 12.33 -6.15 -4.73
N LYS A 550 13.56 -6.19 -5.27
CA LYS A 550 13.89 -5.74 -6.62
C LYS A 550 14.36 -6.90 -7.46
N LEU A 551 14.04 -6.87 -8.77
CA LEU A 551 14.69 -7.79 -9.69
C LEU A 551 16.15 -7.39 -9.77
N TYR A 552 17.04 -8.34 -9.51
CA TYR A 552 18.45 -8.10 -9.68
C TYR A 552 18.94 -8.59 -11.04
N GLN A 553 20.03 -7.99 -11.48
CA GLN A 553 20.78 -8.37 -12.67
C GLN A 553 22.14 -8.90 -12.23
N ASP A 554 22.79 -9.67 -13.09
CA ASP A 554 24.12 -10.24 -12.82
C ASP A 554 25.25 -9.22 -13.07
N VAL A 555 25.02 -7.99 -12.61
CA VAL A 555 25.89 -6.83 -12.79
C VAL A 555 25.96 -6.08 -11.46
N PRO A 556 27.15 -5.61 -11.03
CA PRO A 556 27.26 -4.82 -9.82
C PRO A 556 26.46 -3.53 -9.89
N ILE A 557 25.78 -3.20 -8.79
CA ILE A 557 25.04 -1.96 -8.65
C ILE A 557 26.03 -0.84 -8.36
N LYS A 558 26.07 0.18 -9.22
CA LYS A 558 27.04 1.27 -9.17
C LYS A 558 26.45 2.49 -8.46
N PHE A 559 27.21 3.05 -7.51
CA PHE A 559 26.87 4.28 -6.80
C PHE A 559 27.83 5.40 -7.20
N TYR A 560 27.29 6.46 -7.81
CA TYR A 560 28.04 7.63 -8.23
C TYR A 560 27.80 8.80 -7.30
N LEU A 561 28.81 9.58 -6.95
CA LEU A 561 28.60 10.77 -6.13
C LEU A 561 27.93 11.88 -6.94
N ARG A 562 26.80 12.41 -6.48
CA ARG A 562 26.10 13.53 -7.16
C ARG A 562 26.98 14.77 -7.33
N GLY A 563 27.82 15.06 -6.34
CA GLY A 563 28.67 16.27 -6.35
C GLY A 563 29.86 16.22 -7.31
N SER A 564 30.31 15.03 -7.74
CA SER A 564 31.49 14.87 -8.62
C SER A 564 31.24 14.02 -9.87
N GLY A 565 30.11 13.32 -9.98
CA GLY A 565 29.82 12.35 -11.05
C GLY A 565 30.65 11.06 -10.99
N GLY A 566 31.80 11.07 -10.32
CA GLY A 566 32.66 9.90 -10.14
C GLY A 566 31.99 8.73 -9.42
N LEU A 567 32.30 7.52 -9.89
CA LEU A 567 31.94 6.26 -9.24
C LEU A 567 32.57 6.20 -7.84
N ARG A 568 31.77 5.90 -6.82
CA ARG A 568 32.24 5.80 -5.42
C ARG A 568 32.38 4.38 -4.94
N PHE A 569 31.34 3.57 -5.11
CA PHE A 569 31.37 2.18 -4.71
C PHE A 569 30.41 1.34 -5.54
N LYS A 570 30.53 0.02 -5.39
CA LYS A 570 29.72 -0.98 -6.06
C LYS A 570 29.20 -1.99 -5.06
N ILE A 571 27.97 -2.45 -5.26
CA ILE A 571 27.41 -3.60 -4.54
C ILE A 571 27.44 -4.80 -5.48
N HIS A 572 28.20 -5.83 -5.09
CA HIS A 572 28.30 -7.09 -5.84
C HIS A 572 27.41 -8.14 -5.18
N LEU A 573 26.48 -8.72 -5.93
CA LEU A 573 25.58 -9.76 -5.41
C LEU A 573 26.18 -11.18 -5.52
N PHE A 574 27.10 -11.38 -6.47
CA PHE A 574 27.80 -12.64 -6.69
C PHE A 574 29.31 -12.41 -6.73
N LYS A 575 30.07 -13.45 -6.40
CA LYS A 575 31.53 -13.41 -6.52
C LYS A 575 31.89 -13.15 -8.00
N PRO A 576 32.69 -12.13 -8.32
CA PRO A 576 33.16 -11.94 -9.68
C PRO A 576 34.01 -13.15 -10.10
N SER A 577 33.70 -13.75 -11.25
CA SER A 577 34.50 -14.85 -11.80
C SER A 577 35.93 -14.35 -12.05
N PRO A 578 36.98 -15.11 -11.68
CA PRO A 578 38.38 -14.70 -11.82
C PRO A 578 38.90 -14.64 -13.28
N SER A 579 38.04 -14.63 -14.29
CA SER A 579 38.41 -14.62 -15.70
C SER A 579 37.86 -13.38 -16.42
N GLY A 580 38.69 -12.33 -16.44
CA GLY A 580 38.44 -11.10 -17.18
C GLY A 580 39.73 -10.49 -17.72
N ASN A 581 40.67 -11.32 -18.18
CA ASN A 581 41.66 -10.84 -19.14
C ASN A 581 40.93 -10.64 -20.47
N GLY A 582 41.07 -9.46 -21.06
CA GLY A 582 40.58 -9.19 -22.40
C GLY A 582 41.25 -10.14 -23.39
N SER A 583 40.49 -11.13 -23.84
CA SER A 583 40.78 -11.85 -25.07
C SER A 583 39.46 -12.06 -25.80
N ASN A 584 39.40 -11.50 -27.01
CA ASN A 584 38.42 -11.91 -28.01
C ASN A 584 38.55 -13.41 -28.22
N SER A 585 37.62 -14.21 -27.67
CA SER A 585 37.39 -15.56 -28.13
C SER A 585 36.24 -15.53 -29.15
N SER A 586 36.65 -15.31 -30.40
CA SER A 586 35.91 -15.74 -31.58
C SER A 586 35.45 -17.19 -31.40
N ASN A 587 34.15 -17.42 -31.56
CA ASN A 587 33.57 -18.75 -31.78
C ASN A 587 34.30 -19.43 -32.95
N SER A 588 35.08 -20.47 -32.66
CA SER A 588 35.52 -21.44 -33.66
C SER A 588 34.42 -22.48 -33.85
N SER A 589 33.42 -22.17 -34.68
CA SER A 589 32.53 -23.17 -35.25
C SER A 589 33.21 -23.78 -36.47
N SER A 590 33.51 -25.07 -36.41
CA SER A 590 34.00 -25.87 -37.53
C SER A 590 33.03 -25.82 -38.70
N THR A 591 33.53 -25.38 -39.85
CA THR A 591 32.86 -25.36 -41.14
C THR A 591 32.64 -26.78 -41.67
N SER A 592 31.41 -27.09 -42.06
CA SER A 592 31.15 -27.92 -43.24
C SER A 592 30.58 -27.03 -44.34
N SER A 593 31.11 -27.24 -45.53
CA SER A 593 31.02 -26.51 -46.80
C SER A 593 29.61 -26.19 -47.32
N THR A 594 29.38 -24.99 -47.88
CA THR A 594 29.26 -24.76 -49.36
C THR A 594 29.02 -23.28 -49.72
N SER A 595 29.80 -22.83 -50.71
CA SER A 595 29.63 -21.74 -51.70
C SER A 595 28.45 -20.74 -51.60
N SER A 596 28.77 -19.43 -51.57
CA SER A 596 28.72 -18.55 -52.76
C SER A 596 28.85 -17.06 -52.41
N THR A 597 29.51 -16.35 -53.31
CA THR A 597 29.90 -14.93 -53.38
C THR A 597 28.75 -13.94 -53.50
N ASN A 598 28.83 -12.81 -52.78
CA ASN A 598 28.94 -11.45 -53.34
C ASN A 598 28.89 -10.37 -52.25
N GLY A 599 29.75 -9.35 -52.39
CA GLY A 599 29.94 -8.28 -51.42
C GLY A 599 29.04 -7.08 -51.59
N SER A 600 29.05 -6.18 -50.60
CA SER A 600 29.08 -4.73 -50.79
C SER A 600 29.08 -4.01 -49.43
N THR A 601 29.95 -3.01 -49.36
CA THR A 601 30.11 -1.99 -48.32
C THR A 601 28.89 -1.06 -48.23
N ALA A 602 28.42 -0.73 -47.02
CA ALA A 602 27.77 0.56 -46.74
C ALA A 602 27.69 0.85 -45.23
N THR A 603 28.31 1.96 -44.87
CA THR A 603 28.14 2.74 -43.63
C THR A 603 26.68 3.18 -43.47
N THR A 604 26.05 3.02 -42.31
CA THR A 604 24.96 3.92 -41.89
C THR A 604 24.66 3.86 -40.40
N VAL A 605 24.45 5.07 -39.90
CA VAL A 605 23.94 5.48 -38.59
C VAL A 605 22.56 4.87 -38.31
N ASN A 606 22.31 4.41 -37.08
CA ASN A 606 20.96 4.28 -36.50
C ASN A 606 21.10 4.31 -34.96
N ALA A 607 20.61 5.32 -34.24
CA ALA A 607 19.20 5.56 -33.94
C ALA A 607 18.49 4.26 -33.53
N ASN A 608 18.49 3.95 -32.24
CA ASN A 608 17.60 2.92 -31.70
C ASN A 608 16.61 3.52 -30.72
N ALA A 609 15.38 3.52 -31.22
CA ALA A 609 14.13 3.86 -30.59
C ALA A 609 13.78 2.94 -29.43
N ALA A 610 12.83 3.45 -28.66
CA ALA A 610 12.06 2.82 -27.62
C ALA A 610 11.79 1.33 -27.84
N ASN A 611 12.08 0.53 -26.80
CA ASN A 611 11.44 -0.76 -26.64
C ASN A 611 10.90 -0.93 -25.21
N ASN A 612 9.57 -0.86 -25.14
CA ASN A 612 8.65 -1.54 -24.23
C ASN A 612 9.11 -1.85 -22.80
N THR A 613 8.67 -1.02 -21.85
CA THR A 613 8.42 -1.43 -20.46
C THR A 613 7.00 -1.98 -20.34
N ASN A 614 6.85 -3.28 -20.61
CA ASN A 614 5.81 -4.10 -20.00
C ASN A 614 6.53 -5.11 -19.08
N ASN A 615 6.42 -4.94 -17.76
CA ASN A 615 6.62 -6.07 -16.86
C ASN A 615 5.88 -5.87 -15.53
N THR A 616 4.66 -6.39 -15.52
CA THR A 616 3.83 -6.71 -14.37
C THR A 616 4.38 -7.97 -13.67
N ASN A 617 4.63 -7.87 -12.36
CA ASN A 617 4.97 -9.04 -11.53
C ASN A 617 3.81 -9.37 -10.59
N THR A 618 3.03 -10.37 -11.01
CA THR A 618 2.11 -11.17 -10.22
C THR A 618 2.88 -12.27 -9.48
N ASN A 619 2.69 -12.42 -8.17
CA ASN A 619 3.06 -13.64 -7.43
C ASN A 619 1.76 -14.35 -7.01
N GLY A 620 1.55 -15.57 -7.48
CA GLY A 620 0.51 -16.48 -7.00
C GLY A 620 1.13 -17.56 -6.13
N THR A 621 0.46 -17.86 -5.01
CA THR A 621 0.74 -18.99 -4.11
C THR A 621 0.09 -20.25 -4.71
N PRO A 622 0.74 -21.44 -4.71
CA PRO A 622 0.09 -22.67 -5.13
C PRO A 622 -0.59 -23.35 -3.94
N THR A 623 -1.87 -23.68 -4.10
CA THR A 623 -2.60 -24.65 -3.26
C THR A 623 -2.68 -25.99 -4.00
N ASN A 624 -2.28 -27.06 -3.34
CA ASN A 624 -2.38 -28.43 -3.83
C ASN A 624 -3.85 -28.89 -3.88
N SER A 625 -4.28 -29.42 -5.02
CA SER A 625 -5.38 -30.38 -5.10
C SER A 625 -5.10 -31.38 -6.21
N SER A 626 -5.09 -32.65 -5.84
CA SER A 626 -4.91 -33.83 -6.68
C SER A 626 -6.10 -34.07 -7.62
N ALA A 627 -5.84 -34.24 -8.91
CA ALA A 627 -6.64 -35.05 -9.83
C ALA A 627 -5.79 -35.42 -11.06
N GLY A 628 -5.76 -36.70 -11.43
CA GLY A 628 -4.94 -37.25 -12.51
C GLY A 628 -5.49 -36.95 -13.92
N GLY A 629 -4.58 -36.90 -14.89
CA GLY A 629 -4.90 -36.82 -16.32
C GLY A 629 -3.64 -36.69 -17.18
N THR A 630 -3.31 -37.76 -17.90
CA THR A 630 -2.14 -37.90 -18.79
C THR A 630 -2.32 -37.12 -20.10
N VAL A 631 -1.42 -36.19 -20.47
CA VAL A 631 -1.30 -35.70 -21.86
C VAL A 631 0.16 -35.33 -22.22
N VAL A 632 0.52 -35.70 -23.45
CA VAL A 632 1.80 -35.73 -24.17
C VAL A 632 2.46 -34.35 -24.38
N GLY A 633 3.80 -34.32 -24.43
CA GLY A 633 4.65 -33.13 -24.38
C GLY A 633 4.88 -32.35 -25.69
N THR A 634 5.37 -31.11 -25.53
CA THR A 634 5.88 -30.21 -26.58
C THR A 634 7.07 -29.43 -26.00
N PRO A 635 8.17 -29.18 -26.74
CA PRO A 635 9.44 -28.77 -26.13
C PRO A 635 9.50 -27.28 -25.75
N GLY A 636 9.63 -27.04 -24.44
CA GLY A 636 10.52 -26.09 -23.78
C GLY A 636 10.63 -24.63 -24.28
N SER A 637 9.73 -23.76 -23.85
CA SER A 637 10.05 -22.33 -23.65
C SER A 637 10.77 -22.18 -22.30
N ILE A 638 12.05 -21.80 -22.33
CA ILE A 638 12.84 -21.52 -21.11
C ILE A 638 12.27 -20.25 -20.46
N THR A 639 11.39 -20.43 -19.48
CA THR A 639 10.99 -19.38 -18.55
C THR A 639 12.22 -18.94 -17.76
N ARG A 640 12.75 -17.74 -18.03
CA ARG A 640 13.78 -17.12 -17.17
C ARG A 640 13.21 -17.01 -15.76
N ASN A 641 13.70 -17.82 -14.82
CA ASN A 641 13.35 -17.72 -13.40
C ASN A 641 13.59 -16.28 -12.91
N ARG A 642 12.51 -15.58 -12.54
CA ARG A 642 12.60 -14.22 -11.98
C ARG A 642 13.28 -14.32 -10.61
N ARG A 643 14.42 -13.64 -10.46
CA ARG A 643 15.21 -13.64 -9.21
C ARG A 643 15.10 -12.28 -8.53
N PHE A 644 14.97 -12.27 -7.20
CA PHE A 644 14.75 -11.05 -6.42
C PHE A 644 15.81 -10.85 -5.35
N ALA A 645 16.12 -9.60 -5.03
CA ALA A 645 16.98 -9.21 -3.93
C ALA A 645 16.25 -8.22 -3.02
N GLN A 646 16.35 -8.42 -1.71
CA GLN A 646 15.99 -7.44 -0.69
C GLN A 646 17.26 -6.84 -0.10
N PHE A 647 17.26 -5.53 0.16
CA PHE A 647 18.37 -4.84 0.78
C PHE A 647 17.97 -4.34 2.15
N ILE A 648 18.77 -4.68 3.16
CA ILE A 648 18.59 -4.23 4.54
C ILE A 648 19.81 -3.37 4.88
N PRO A 649 19.79 -2.07 4.54
CA PRO A 649 20.87 -1.17 4.86
C PRO A 649 20.82 -0.77 6.33
N HIS A 650 21.99 -0.64 6.94
CA HIS A 650 22.10 -0.08 8.28
C HIS A 650 21.83 1.44 8.25
N PRO A 651 21.13 2.01 9.25
CA PRO A 651 20.76 3.43 9.23
C PRO A 651 21.96 4.39 9.34
N PHE A 652 23.08 3.96 9.93
CA PHE A 652 24.25 4.82 10.17
C PHE A 652 25.60 4.30 9.63
N GLU A 653 26.01 3.08 9.98
CA GLU A 653 27.27 2.46 9.55
C GLU A 653 27.30 2.04 8.07
N PRO A 654 28.48 1.97 7.42
CA PRO A 654 28.70 1.44 6.06
C PRO A 654 28.49 -0.08 6.00
N PHE A 655 27.26 -0.51 6.24
CA PHE A 655 26.86 -1.90 6.30
C PHE A 655 25.52 -2.10 5.61
N ILE A 656 25.47 -2.97 4.61
CA ILE A 656 24.24 -3.31 3.89
C ILE A 656 24.16 -4.83 3.77
N ILE A 657 23.01 -5.41 4.09
CA ILE A 657 22.75 -6.83 3.87
C ILE A 657 21.95 -6.98 2.59
N SER A 658 22.38 -7.84 1.66
CA SER A 658 21.54 -8.27 0.54
C SER A 658 21.01 -9.68 0.80
N VAL A 659 19.71 -9.87 0.72
CA VAL A 659 19.04 -11.18 0.81
C VAL A 659 18.50 -11.54 -0.57
N ILE A 660 19.07 -12.56 -1.18
CA ILE A 660 18.75 -13.01 -2.53
C ILE A 660 17.76 -14.18 -2.45
N HIS A 661 16.60 -14.01 -3.07
CA HIS A 661 15.57 -15.03 -3.21
C HIS A 661 15.65 -15.65 -4.61
N GLN A 662 15.87 -16.96 -4.65
CA GLN A 662 15.87 -17.76 -5.87
C GLN A 662 14.82 -18.86 -5.73
N GLN A 663 14.10 -19.12 -6.82
CA GLN A 663 13.08 -20.17 -6.83
C GLN A 663 13.76 -21.54 -6.68
N GLN A 664 13.28 -22.37 -5.76
CA GLN A 664 13.80 -23.71 -5.46
C GLN A 664 15.28 -23.77 -4.99
N GLN A 665 15.87 -22.64 -4.60
CA GLN A 665 17.21 -22.58 -4.00
C GLN A 665 17.18 -21.91 -2.63
N PRO A 666 18.13 -22.23 -1.73
CA PRO A 666 18.23 -21.54 -0.45
C PRO A 666 18.49 -20.05 -0.65
N THR A 667 18.01 -19.25 0.30
CA THR A 667 18.28 -17.81 0.30
C THR A 667 19.77 -17.55 0.52
N ILE A 668 20.35 -16.70 -0.33
CA ILE A 668 21.75 -16.30 -0.22
C ILE A 668 21.79 -14.94 0.47
N VAL A 669 22.57 -14.84 1.55
CA VAL A 669 22.76 -13.58 2.28
C VAL A 669 24.19 -13.10 2.04
N ASN A 670 24.36 -11.84 1.69
CA ASN A 670 25.67 -11.20 1.59
C ASN A 670 25.74 -9.98 2.52
N PHE A 671 26.93 -9.71 3.06
CA PHE A 671 27.22 -8.48 3.77
C PHE A 671 28.10 -7.58 2.92
N HIS A 672 27.68 -6.34 2.70
CA HIS A 672 28.46 -5.30 2.08
C HIS A 672 29.00 -4.41 3.18
N ILE A 673 30.32 -4.45 3.37
CA ILE A 673 31.02 -3.88 4.52
C ILE A 673 32.08 -2.88 4.05
N ARG A 674 32.58 -2.08 4.98
CA ARG A 674 33.79 -1.28 4.78
C ARG A 674 34.98 -1.99 5.40
N VAL A 675 35.97 -2.31 4.57
CA VAL A 675 37.31 -2.71 4.99
C VAL A 675 38.21 -1.49 4.86
N PRO A 676 38.97 -1.10 5.91
CA PRO A 676 39.95 -0.02 5.80
C PRO A 676 40.92 -0.30 4.65
N GLU A 677 41.20 0.70 3.82
CA GLU A 677 42.29 0.59 2.85
C GLU A 677 43.59 0.52 3.66
N GLN A 678 44.33 -0.59 3.58
CA GLN A 678 45.70 -0.63 4.07
C GLN A 678 46.50 0.33 3.20
N ASP A 679 47.03 1.40 3.79
CA ASP A 679 47.92 2.33 3.09
C ASP A 679 49.10 1.52 2.53
N THR A 680 49.13 1.32 1.22
CA THR A 680 50.25 0.68 0.49
C THR A 680 51.44 1.63 0.35
N THR A 681 51.52 2.68 1.16
CA THR A 681 52.61 3.67 1.19
C THR A 681 53.42 3.56 2.48
N SER A 682 53.87 2.35 2.79
CA SER A 682 55.01 2.13 3.69
C SER A 682 56.03 1.27 2.96
N LEU A 683 56.75 1.89 2.03
CA LEU A 683 58.08 1.50 1.57
C LEU A 683 58.86 2.78 1.26
#